data_AF-A0A8H5LUE9-F1
#
_entry.id   AF-A0A8H5LUE9-F1
#
_cell.length_a   1.000
_cell.length_b   1.000
_cell.length_c   1.000
_cell.angle_alpha   90.00
_cell.angle_beta   90.00
_cell.angle_gamma   90.00
#
_symmetry.space_group_name_H-M   'P 1'
#
loop_
_entity.id
_entity.type
_entity.pdbx_description
1 polymer ?
#
loop_
_entity_poly.entity_id
_entity_poly.type
_entity_poly.pdbx_seq_one_letter_code
_entity_poly.pdbx_strand_id
1 'polypeptide(L)'
;MTIELPTEIWWKILGYLPSDNIIRLGPVNQNFLQMARESLYKNLEIKDFDQKTERRLRNLRSLSLGHYVRSLDIQYAPWPIFYHPRHGPAKRLLCAVDFIRALFKIDSEYSKRKKNVLLEQKRIQLILETAQTLENVQECELSHDYPFGFENFQSQDILPFSPIHAISLLVVAPFRKTLTKLSLRLPTNTLRHLPSVTLPSLEDLDVLLSYSPRRKLGDRDVNVGRLALFISGLSRTLRILSISCHHYCLHLDSDFGRFFDLLSEADPFQFHLRSFSFQTWQSMHSVSNVERPTCTQQMVLRLRPSARSVSASPPPPLVPPTTPIFQIAIVGPPGHTFPSFQSTDLDKTGFEKFSLDNIRHKANISTKFVFTADGKTSISDDTTLEHYMRLSDDGRKILREATPNSHPEVQTFTVTLMDKTPTTTPAPAPDTSAVKELMDKVRTADFLARGELPKFADTTLAALTANYEATPNNNNDGVAPAQAAELTEAQWNIVLENTRAFHGYFYDLKKDILRKAPKPAFRLKANPIPGTAISESFAQDKYIPPIPPYYVFDSASVQVTEIREQIQDKLVKEGFDSLVVSASIGGGLELPVSVSESFEKENATSHQEHHGTDVQNLTVTYNFPRVVVELGPEWLELTPECEADAKNAEDKEDGKSFDDNYGTAFATSFTLGGYLYSTRSVSEAENSNLDQTKDQLRNAVGLSFTTSKASGSFGIANSSGNRTETEHGDLHQTANLTWNGYGGDTLLVSNPNAWASTVKDHRLWRLMNQRGVMDLRSLVNAVNAAAHYKLTHPNTKSYKGMDPLDNTEYNTVLRTFFGLNFPGGNRDSLRIKMQEVYTESEYSAGPAKYNTAMPTEVTAQITSGTTFEELTKDQYIGIGRYMVHEGKLKGFVPE
;
A
#
# COMPACT_ATOMS: atom_id res chain seq x y z
N MET A 1 -41.74 4.02 56.01
CA MET A 1 -40.69 5.04 55.78
C MET A 1 -39.75 4.49 54.72
N THR A 2 -39.97 4.84 53.46
CA THR A 2 -39.02 4.60 52.38
C THR A 2 -37.94 5.67 52.48
N ILE A 3 -36.71 5.27 52.77
CA ILE A 3 -35.56 6.17 52.77
C ILE A 3 -35.32 6.54 51.30
N GLU A 4 -35.70 7.75 50.90
CA GLU A 4 -35.35 8.27 49.58
C GLU A 4 -33.85 8.58 49.58
N LEU A 5 -33.08 7.72 48.92
CA LEU A 5 -31.67 7.98 48.67
C LEU A 5 -31.55 9.22 47.75
N PRO A 6 -30.62 10.15 48.04
CA PRO A 6 -30.32 11.27 47.17
C PRO A 6 -30.00 10.83 45.73
N THR A 7 -30.40 11.65 44.76
CA THR A 7 -30.22 11.43 43.31
C THR A 7 -28.78 11.07 42.95
N GLU A 8 -27.80 11.67 43.62
CA GLU A 8 -26.37 11.46 43.41
C GLU A 8 -25.94 10.03 43.74
N ILE A 9 -26.58 9.40 44.74
CA ILE A 9 -26.31 8.00 45.11
C ILE A 9 -26.84 7.06 44.03
N TRP A 10 -28.03 7.35 43.49
CA TRP A 10 -28.59 6.57 42.39
C TRP A 10 -27.74 6.62 41.14
N TRP A 11 -27.18 7.79 40.79
CA TRP A 11 -26.23 7.93 39.69
C TRP A 11 -24.95 7.10 39.92
N LYS A 12 -24.41 7.10 41.14
CA LYS A 12 -23.26 6.24 41.48
C LYS A 12 -23.61 4.76 41.34
N ILE A 13 -24.76 4.31 41.86
CA ILE A 13 -25.21 2.91 41.73
C ILE A 13 -25.36 2.51 40.26
N LEU A 14 -25.91 3.41 39.42
CA LEU A 14 -26.09 3.17 38.00
C LEU A 14 -24.76 2.93 37.27
N GLY A 15 -23.70 3.63 37.68
CA GLY A 15 -22.35 3.46 37.13
C GLY A 15 -21.73 2.08 37.39
N TYR A 16 -22.22 1.33 38.39
CA TYR A 16 -21.72 0.00 38.72
C TYR A 16 -22.56 -1.16 38.15
N LEU A 17 -23.72 -0.86 37.53
CA LEU A 17 -24.65 -1.89 37.07
C LEU A 17 -24.47 -2.19 35.57
N PRO A 18 -24.42 -3.47 35.16
CA PRO A 18 -24.44 -3.85 33.74
C PRO A 18 -25.70 -3.32 33.07
N SER A 19 -25.56 -2.71 31.89
CA SER A 19 -26.65 -2.07 31.14
C SER A 19 -27.85 -2.98 30.88
N ASP A 20 -27.62 -4.28 30.72
CA ASP A 20 -28.66 -5.28 30.46
C ASP A 20 -29.51 -5.62 31.71
N ASN A 21 -29.04 -5.28 32.92
CA ASN A 21 -29.73 -5.52 34.20
C ASN A 21 -30.53 -4.31 34.70
N ILE A 22 -30.28 -3.12 34.16
CA ILE A 22 -30.91 -1.87 34.60
C ILE A 22 -32.44 -1.91 34.47
N ILE A 23 -32.96 -2.54 33.41
CA ILE A 23 -34.42 -2.64 33.16
C ILE A 23 -35.09 -3.56 34.21
N ARG A 24 -34.35 -4.53 34.77
CA ARG A 24 -34.88 -5.47 35.78
C ARG A 24 -35.07 -4.83 37.16
N LEU A 25 -34.49 -3.67 37.40
CA LEU A 25 -34.63 -2.89 38.64
C LEU A 25 -35.84 -1.93 38.62
N GLY A 26 -36.61 -1.90 37.53
CA GLY A 26 -37.84 -1.12 37.39
C GLY A 26 -38.87 -1.26 38.54
N PRO A 27 -39.00 -2.41 39.24
CA PRO A 27 -39.93 -2.53 40.38
C PRO A 27 -39.51 -1.77 41.64
N VAL A 28 -38.26 -1.30 41.75
CA VAL A 28 -37.69 -0.84 43.02
C VAL A 28 -37.94 0.65 43.27
N ASN A 29 -37.90 1.49 42.22
CA ASN A 29 -38.10 2.94 42.34
C ASN A 29 -38.36 3.59 40.96
N GLN A 30 -39.42 4.41 40.83
CA GLN A 30 -39.74 5.12 39.58
C GLN A 30 -38.70 6.19 39.21
N ASN A 31 -38.14 6.91 40.18
CA ASN A 31 -37.09 7.90 39.94
C ASN A 31 -35.82 7.21 39.43
N PHE A 32 -35.48 6.05 40.00
CA PHE A 32 -34.38 5.23 39.51
C PHE A 32 -34.63 4.77 38.07
N LEU A 33 -35.85 4.31 37.74
CA LEU A 33 -36.20 3.90 36.39
C LEU A 33 -36.09 5.06 35.38
N GLN A 34 -36.44 6.28 35.78
CA GLN A 34 -36.28 7.46 34.94
C GLN A 34 -34.81 7.82 34.73
N MET A 35 -34.00 7.86 35.79
CA MET A 35 -32.54 8.08 35.69
C MET A 35 -31.85 6.99 34.86
N ALA A 36 -32.28 5.74 35.04
CA ALA A 36 -31.85 4.60 34.25
C ALA A 36 -32.16 4.75 32.78
N ARG A 37 -33.40 5.14 32.42
CA ARG A 37 -33.81 5.37 31.03
C ARG A 37 -33.06 6.53 30.42
N GLU A 38 -32.92 7.63 31.15
CA GLU A 38 -32.12 8.76 30.71
C GLU A 38 -30.68 8.33 30.45
N SER A 39 -30.02 7.68 31.41
CA SER A 39 -28.63 7.21 31.22
C SER A 39 -28.49 6.20 30.08
N LEU A 40 -29.44 5.28 29.93
CA LEU A 40 -29.36 4.20 28.95
C LEU A 40 -29.66 4.69 27.53
N TYR A 41 -30.55 5.66 27.35
CA TYR A 41 -31.01 6.10 26.03
C TYR A 41 -30.52 7.49 25.63
N LYS A 42 -29.88 8.25 26.53
CA LYS A 42 -29.32 9.58 26.23
C LYS A 42 -28.44 9.57 24.98
N ASN A 43 -27.58 8.56 24.84
CA ASN A 43 -26.71 8.37 23.69
C ASN A 43 -27.16 7.10 22.94
N LEU A 44 -27.80 7.27 21.79
CA LEU A 44 -28.21 6.20 20.92
C LEU A 44 -27.14 6.01 19.84
N GLU A 45 -26.45 4.88 19.90
CA GLU A 45 -25.37 4.54 18.98
C GLU A 45 -25.80 3.32 18.16
N ILE A 46 -25.73 3.45 16.83
CA ILE A 46 -26.09 2.45 15.83
C ILE A 46 -24.83 2.20 14.98
N LYS A 47 -23.92 1.35 15.49
CA LYS A 47 -22.70 0.93 14.76
C LYS A 47 -22.95 -0.30 13.89
N ASP A 48 -23.52 -1.33 14.51
CA ASP A 48 -23.89 -2.58 13.86
C ASP A 48 -25.38 -2.88 14.06
N PHE A 49 -26.02 -3.44 13.03
CA PHE A 49 -27.41 -3.89 13.12
C PHE A 49 -27.49 -5.34 13.63
N ASP A 50 -27.02 -5.54 14.85
CA ASP A 50 -27.15 -6.81 15.57
C ASP A 50 -28.53 -6.94 16.25
N GLN A 51 -28.77 -8.08 16.88
CA GLN A 51 -30.03 -8.34 17.58
C GLN A 51 -30.22 -7.40 18.80
N LYS A 52 -29.13 -6.89 19.39
CA LYS A 52 -29.17 -5.97 20.54
C LYS A 52 -29.64 -4.59 20.10
N THR A 53 -29.07 -4.05 19.03
CA THR A 53 -29.49 -2.81 18.38
C THR A 53 -30.95 -2.91 17.94
N GLU A 54 -31.35 -3.99 17.28
CA GLU A 54 -32.75 -4.18 16.88
C GLU A 54 -33.72 -4.15 18.08
N ARG A 55 -33.39 -4.86 19.17
CA ARG A 55 -34.19 -4.83 20.41
C ARG A 55 -34.23 -3.43 21.02
N ARG A 56 -33.10 -2.71 21.02
CA ARG A 56 -33.01 -1.34 21.56
C ARG A 56 -33.90 -0.37 20.77
N LEU A 57 -33.87 -0.44 19.44
CA LEU A 57 -34.72 0.36 18.55
C LEU A 57 -36.22 0.02 18.74
N ARG A 58 -36.56 -1.27 18.83
CA ARG A 58 -37.94 -1.71 19.12
C ARG A 58 -38.42 -1.23 20.50
N ASN A 59 -37.56 -1.24 21.51
CA ASN A 59 -37.90 -0.76 22.86
C ASN A 59 -38.10 0.76 22.87
N LEU A 60 -37.22 1.53 22.21
CA LEU A 60 -37.38 2.97 22.05
C LEU A 60 -38.74 3.32 21.43
N ARG A 61 -39.11 2.60 20.37
CA ARG A 61 -40.38 2.79 19.65
C ARG A 61 -41.60 2.37 20.49
N SER A 62 -41.58 1.17 21.08
CA SER A 62 -42.74 0.59 21.78
C SER A 62 -43.03 1.23 23.13
N LEU A 63 -42.01 1.76 23.81
CA LEU A 63 -42.13 2.37 25.13
C LEU A 63 -42.15 3.90 25.07
N SER A 64 -42.20 4.49 23.86
CA SER A 64 -42.20 5.94 23.63
C SER A 64 -41.01 6.66 24.30
N LEU A 65 -39.85 6.00 24.35
CA LEU A 65 -38.66 6.49 25.06
C LEU A 65 -37.78 7.42 24.20
N GLY A 66 -38.20 7.74 22.97
CA GLY A 66 -37.44 8.58 22.06
C GLY A 66 -37.14 9.98 22.59
N HIS A 67 -37.94 10.51 23.52
CA HIS A 67 -37.71 11.80 24.17
C HIS A 67 -36.50 11.81 25.12
N TYR A 68 -35.95 10.65 25.51
CA TYR A 68 -34.72 10.57 26.31
C TYR A 68 -33.45 10.68 25.46
N VAL A 69 -33.53 10.46 24.15
CA VAL A 69 -32.36 10.48 23.26
C VAL A 69 -31.93 11.93 23.01
N ARG A 70 -30.68 12.25 23.36
CA ARG A 70 -30.06 13.57 23.18
C ARG A 70 -28.96 13.55 22.12
N SER A 71 -28.24 12.45 22.01
CA SER A 71 -27.20 12.24 21.01
C SER A 71 -27.50 10.98 20.19
N LEU A 72 -27.39 11.08 18.88
CA LEU A 72 -27.63 10.02 17.91
C LEU A 72 -26.37 9.82 17.06
N ASP A 73 -25.68 8.69 17.20
CA ASP A 73 -24.57 8.30 16.34
C ASP A 73 -25.02 7.13 15.45
N ILE A 74 -24.96 7.31 14.14
CA ILE A 74 -25.25 6.28 13.14
C ILE A 74 -23.99 6.06 12.32
N GLN A 75 -23.35 4.91 12.54
CA GLN A 75 -22.28 4.44 11.69
C GLN A 75 -22.87 3.42 10.71
N TYR A 76 -22.82 3.74 9.43
CA TYR A 76 -23.33 2.85 8.39
C TYR A 76 -22.16 2.31 7.57
N ALA A 77 -21.77 1.06 7.86
CA ALA A 77 -20.98 0.25 6.94
C ALA A 77 -21.79 0.03 5.64
N PRO A 78 -21.15 -0.21 4.49
CA PRO A 78 -21.87 -0.56 3.26
C PRO A 78 -22.66 -1.86 3.46
N TRP A 79 -23.93 -1.75 3.87
CA TRP A 79 -24.84 -2.89 3.91
C TRP A 79 -25.11 -3.29 2.45
N PRO A 80 -24.68 -4.48 2.00
CA PRO A 80 -24.78 -4.86 0.59
C PRO A 80 -26.26 -5.08 0.24
N ILE A 81 -26.89 -4.06 -0.35
CA ILE A 81 -28.25 -4.13 -0.88
C ILE A 81 -28.15 -4.21 -2.39
N PHE A 82 -28.54 -5.36 -2.94
CA PHE A 82 -28.68 -5.54 -4.39
C PHE A 82 -29.98 -4.88 -4.85
N TYR A 83 -29.89 -3.78 -5.59
CA TYR A 83 -31.05 -3.10 -6.17
C TYR A 83 -30.94 -3.08 -7.69
N HIS A 84 -31.92 -3.62 -8.41
CA HIS A 84 -32.07 -3.34 -9.84
C HIS A 84 -33.01 -2.15 -10.04
N PRO A 85 -32.54 -1.01 -10.58
CA PRO A 85 -33.42 0.10 -10.93
C PRO A 85 -34.28 -0.28 -12.15
N ARG A 86 -35.60 -0.09 -12.04
CA ARG A 86 -36.54 -0.28 -13.15
C ARG A 86 -36.56 0.95 -14.06
N HIS A 87 -35.83 0.97 -15.18
CA HIS A 87 -36.11 1.91 -16.28
C HIS A 87 -35.79 1.35 -17.68
N GLY A 88 -36.66 1.69 -18.65
CA GLY A 88 -36.48 1.54 -20.10
C GLY A 88 -37.07 0.26 -20.75
N PRO A 89 -37.90 0.34 -21.82
CA PRO A 89 -38.44 -0.83 -22.51
C PRO A 89 -37.36 -1.71 -23.15
N ALA A 90 -36.20 -1.15 -23.55
CA ALA A 90 -35.07 -1.89 -24.11
C ALA A 90 -34.35 -2.79 -23.07
N LYS A 91 -34.43 -2.49 -21.77
CA LYS A 91 -33.89 -3.33 -20.68
C LYS A 91 -34.86 -4.40 -20.18
N ARG A 92 -36.12 -4.42 -20.65
CA ARG A 92 -37.07 -5.50 -20.33
C ARG A 92 -36.67 -6.84 -20.94
N LEU A 93 -35.94 -6.83 -22.06
CA LEU A 93 -35.42 -8.05 -22.69
C LEU A 93 -34.29 -8.68 -21.87
N LEU A 94 -33.37 -7.89 -21.31
CA LEU A 94 -32.33 -8.39 -20.40
C LEU A 94 -32.93 -8.90 -19.08
N CYS A 95 -33.89 -8.16 -18.49
CA CYS A 95 -34.62 -8.63 -17.31
C CYS A 95 -35.44 -9.91 -17.55
N ALA A 96 -35.97 -10.11 -18.76
CA ALA A 96 -36.64 -11.35 -19.13
C ALA A 96 -35.64 -12.52 -19.25
N VAL A 97 -34.44 -12.27 -19.81
CA VAL A 97 -33.36 -13.25 -19.89
C VAL A 97 -32.83 -13.63 -18.50
N ASP A 98 -32.68 -12.67 -17.59
CA ASP A 98 -32.24 -12.94 -16.21
C ASP A 98 -33.36 -13.59 -15.35
N PHE A 99 -34.62 -13.26 -15.60
CA PHE A 99 -35.78 -13.95 -15.00
C PHE A 99 -35.91 -15.40 -15.51
N ILE A 100 -35.62 -15.63 -16.78
CA ILE A 100 -35.57 -16.97 -17.38
C ILE A 100 -34.40 -17.77 -16.81
N ARG A 101 -33.19 -17.18 -16.66
CA ARG A 101 -32.04 -17.83 -15.98
C ARG A 101 -32.34 -18.17 -14.51
N ALA A 102 -33.09 -17.32 -13.81
CA ALA A 102 -33.52 -17.57 -12.43
C ALA A 102 -34.58 -18.70 -12.31
N LEU A 103 -35.46 -18.84 -13.32
CA LEU A 103 -36.44 -19.93 -13.39
C LEU A 103 -35.79 -21.30 -13.67
N PHE A 104 -34.64 -21.32 -14.36
CA PHE A 104 -33.91 -22.55 -14.72
C PHE A 104 -32.84 -23.01 -13.72
N LYS A 105 -32.89 -22.58 -12.45
CA LYS A 105 -31.98 -23.04 -11.36
C LYS A 105 -30.48 -22.86 -11.61
N ILE A 106 -30.04 -21.88 -12.41
CA ILE A 106 -28.60 -21.65 -12.62
C ILE A 106 -27.96 -20.82 -11.48
N ASP A 107 -28.74 -20.14 -10.65
CA ASP A 107 -28.21 -19.31 -9.57
C ASP A 107 -28.85 -19.61 -8.20
N SER A 108 -28.25 -20.54 -7.46
CA SER A 108 -28.65 -20.91 -6.09
C SER A 108 -28.49 -19.76 -5.07
N GLU A 109 -27.74 -18.71 -5.42
CA GLU A 109 -27.48 -17.55 -4.57
C GLU A 109 -28.61 -16.50 -4.65
N TYR A 110 -29.48 -16.54 -5.67
CA TYR A 110 -30.55 -15.54 -5.84
C TYR A 110 -31.53 -15.48 -4.65
N SER A 111 -31.94 -16.65 -4.12
CA SER A 111 -32.85 -16.71 -2.96
C SER A 111 -32.19 -16.15 -1.69
N LYS A 112 -30.88 -16.39 -1.50
CA LYS A 112 -30.11 -15.80 -0.39
C LYS A 112 -30.01 -14.29 -0.55
N ARG A 113 -29.66 -13.79 -1.73
CA ARG A 113 -29.58 -12.34 -2.03
C ARG A 113 -30.91 -11.64 -1.81
N LYS A 114 -32.03 -12.22 -2.26
CA LYS A 114 -33.38 -11.67 -2.06
C LYS A 114 -33.77 -11.60 -0.57
N LYS A 115 -33.43 -12.64 0.22
CA LYS A 115 -33.67 -12.63 1.68
C LYS A 115 -32.83 -11.56 2.37
N ASN A 116 -31.57 -11.39 1.99
CA ASN A 116 -30.69 -10.36 2.55
C ASN A 116 -31.21 -8.95 2.24
N VAL A 117 -31.62 -8.68 0.99
CA VAL A 117 -32.22 -7.38 0.61
C VAL A 117 -33.47 -7.08 1.43
N LEU A 118 -34.36 -8.06 1.62
CA LEU A 118 -35.59 -7.87 2.39
C LEU A 118 -35.32 -7.71 3.89
N LEU A 119 -34.26 -8.35 4.41
CA LEU A 119 -33.81 -8.14 5.78
C LEU A 119 -33.29 -6.71 5.95
N GLU A 120 -32.40 -6.24 5.07
CA GLU A 120 -31.87 -4.87 5.11
C GLU A 120 -32.97 -3.81 4.98
N GLN A 121 -33.94 -4.00 4.08
CA GLN A 121 -35.10 -3.11 3.99
C GLN A 121 -35.88 -3.02 5.31
N LYS A 122 -36.06 -4.15 6.03
CA LYS A 122 -36.70 -4.15 7.35
C LYS A 122 -35.86 -3.42 8.41
N ARG A 123 -34.53 -3.55 8.35
CA ARG A 123 -33.60 -2.86 9.25
C ARG A 123 -33.67 -1.35 9.07
N ILE A 124 -33.59 -0.90 7.82
CA ILE A 124 -33.72 0.51 7.42
C ILE A 124 -35.07 1.07 7.85
N GLN A 125 -36.15 0.34 7.58
CA GLN A 125 -37.50 0.74 7.97
C GLN A 125 -37.61 0.90 9.50
N LEU A 126 -37.00 0.00 10.29
CA LEU A 126 -37.00 0.12 11.75
C LEU A 126 -36.23 1.38 12.22
N ILE A 127 -35.11 1.73 11.57
CA ILE A 127 -34.36 2.96 11.89
C ILE A 127 -35.21 4.19 11.56
N LEU A 128 -35.82 4.24 10.38
CA LEU A 128 -36.69 5.35 9.96
C LEU A 128 -37.87 5.54 10.91
N GLU A 129 -38.55 4.45 11.28
CA GLU A 129 -39.66 4.47 12.23
C GLU A 129 -39.20 4.86 13.64
N THR A 130 -38.01 4.45 14.06
CA THR A 130 -37.48 4.84 15.38
C THR A 130 -37.11 6.32 15.38
N ALA A 131 -36.46 6.82 14.32
CA ALA A 131 -36.11 8.23 14.17
C ALA A 131 -37.34 9.14 14.19
N GLN A 132 -38.50 8.67 13.71
CA GLN A 132 -39.77 9.38 13.82
C GLN A 132 -40.28 9.55 15.25
N THR A 133 -39.76 8.78 16.23
CA THR A 133 -40.11 8.91 17.66
C THR A 133 -39.12 9.78 18.44
N LEU A 134 -38.01 10.18 17.81
CA LEU A 134 -36.95 10.96 18.45
C LEU A 134 -37.29 12.46 18.32
N GLU A 135 -37.64 13.09 19.43
CA GLU A 135 -38.07 14.51 19.46
C GLU A 135 -36.98 15.44 20.00
N ASN A 136 -36.08 14.93 20.84
CA ASN A 136 -35.19 15.73 21.70
C ASN A 136 -33.70 15.60 21.35
N VAL A 137 -33.37 15.04 20.19
CA VAL A 137 -31.98 14.87 19.73
C VAL A 137 -31.38 16.23 19.43
N GLN A 138 -30.28 16.54 20.11
CA GLN A 138 -29.51 17.78 19.99
C GLN A 138 -28.25 17.57 19.15
N GLU A 139 -27.68 16.37 19.18
CA GLU A 139 -26.45 16.03 18.47
C GLU A 139 -26.69 14.82 17.58
N CYS A 140 -26.30 14.89 16.31
CA CYS A 140 -26.39 13.78 15.37
C CYS A 140 -25.05 13.60 14.64
N GLU A 141 -24.46 12.42 14.72
CA GLU A 141 -23.30 12.01 13.93
C GLU A 141 -23.73 10.96 12.91
N LEU A 142 -23.47 11.22 11.64
CA LEU A 142 -23.67 10.28 10.53
C LEU A 142 -22.28 9.94 9.99
N SER A 143 -21.78 8.77 10.36
CA SER A 143 -20.47 8.28 9.93
C SER A 143 -20.61 7.21 8.84
N HIS A 144 -19.95 7.40 7.71
CA HIS A 144 -19.69 6.31 6.77
C HIS A 144 -18.32 5.70 7.02
N ASP A 145 -18.27 4.58 7.72
CA ASP A 145 -17.06 3.76 7.78
C ASP A 145 -17.00 2.86 6.55
N TYR A 146 -16.00 3.11 5.70
CA TYR A 146 -15.52 2.08 4.80
C TYR A 146 -14.60 1.18 5.63
N PRO A 147 -14.94 -0.10 5.85
CA PRO A 147 -13.89 -1.06 6.12
C PRO A 147 -12.94 -1.03 4.90
N PHE A 148 -11.71 -0.55 5.11
CA PHE A 148 -10.63 -0.63 4.14
C PHE A 148 -10.54 -2.10 3.67
N GLY A 149 -10.73 -2.36 2.36
CA GLY A 149 -10.73 -3.73 1.79
C GLY A 149 -11.93 -4.14 0.92
N PHE A 150 -12.91 -3.26 0.63
CA PHE A 150 -14.09 -3.58 -0.21
C PHE A 150 -14.02 -3.00 -1.64
N GLU A 151 -12.90 -3.15 -2.34
CA GLU A 151 -12.68 -2.57 -3.69
C GLU A 151 -13.08 -3.49 -4.86
N ASN A 152 -13.28 -4.80 -4.62
CA ASN A 152 -13.45 -5.80 -5.69
C ASN A 152 -14.88 -6.01 -6.25
N PHE A 153 -15.85 -5.15 -5.95
CA PHE A 153 -17.18 -5.23 -6.59
C PHE A 153 -17.30 -4.29 -7.81
N GLN A 154 -16.91 -4.79 -8.99
CA GLN A 154 -16.98 -4.08 -10.28
C GLN A 154 -18.40 -3.92 -10.87
N SER A 155 -19.47 -4.40 -10.23
CA SER A 155 -20.81 -4.31 -10.83
C SER A 155 -21.46 -2.94 -10.62
N GLN A 156 -21.80 -2.26 -11.72
CA GLN A 156 -22.40 -0.91 -11.78
C GLN A 156 -23.77 -0.74 -11.10
N ASP A 157 -24.38 -1.78 -10.50
CA ASP A 157 -25.79 -1.77 -10.09
C ASP A 157 -26.04 -2.05 -8.58
N ILE A 158 -25.04 -1.90 -7.70
CA ILE A 158 -25.26 -2.08 -6.24
C ILE A 158 -25.24 -0.69 -5.58
N LEU A 159 -26.43 -0.16 -5.26
CA LEU A 159 -26.58 0.96 -4.34
C LEU A 159 -26.76 0.38 -2.92
N PRO A 160 -25.70 0.32 -2.08
CA PRO A 160 -25.85 -0.01 -0.67
C PRO A 160 -26.77 1.01 0.02
N PHE A 161 -27.09 0.81 1.30
CA PHE A 161 -27.75 1.84 2.13
C PHE A 161 -27.00 3.17 1.97
N SER A 162 -27.50 3.98 1.05
CA SER A 162 -26.78 5.15 0.59
C SER A 162 -26.86 6.19 1.69
N PRO A 163 -25.81 7.00 1.93
CA PRO A 163 -25.86 8.21 2.75
C PRO A 163 -27.13 9.05 2.52
N ILE A 164 -27.73 8.97 1.33
CA ILE A 164 -29.06 9.51 1.01
C ILE A 164 -30.11 9.15 2.06
N HIS A 165 -30.19 7.90 2.49
CA HIS A 165 -31.19 7.44 3.45
C HIS A 165 -30.88 7.96 4.86
N ALA A 166 -29.61 7.97 5.26
CA ALA A 166 -29.18 8.54 6.53
C ALA A 166 -29.49 10.05 6.58
N ILE A 167 -29.23 10.78 5.49
CA ILE A 167 -29.54 12.21 5.38
C ILE A 167 -31.06 12.44 5.25
N SER A 168 -31.79 11.51 4.64
CA SER A 168 -33.26 11.56 4.58
C SER A 168 -33.89 11.47 5.98
N LEU A 169 -33.21 10.85 6.97
CA LEU A 169 -33.64 10.89 8.37
C LEU A 169 -33.80 12.32 8.88
N LEU A 170 -32.88 13.23 8.49
CA LEU A 170 -32.92 14.64 8.89
C LEU A 170 -34.16 15.36 8.35
N VAL A 171 -34.70 14.90 7.22
CA VAL A 171 -35.90 15.47 6.60
C VAL A 171 -37.17 15.02 7.33
N VAL A 172 -37.25 13.73 7.66
CA VAL A 172 -38.48 13.11 8.19
C VAL A 172 -38.58 13.12 9.71
N ALA A 173 -37.47 13.28 10.43
CA ALA A 173 -37.47 13.14 11.88
C ALA A 173 -37.95 14.40 12.61
N PRO A 174 -38.73 14.26 13.71
CA PRO A 174 -39.19 15.40 14.52
C PRO A 174 -38.05 16.21 15.14
N PHE A 175 -36.94 15.55 15.51
CA PHE A 175 -35.78 16.20 16.12
C PHE A 175 -35.08 17.22 15.22
N ARG A 176 -35.45 17.37 13.95
CA ARG A 176 -34.92 18.47 13.11
C ARG A 176 -35.12 19.87 13.72
N LYS A 177 -36.10 20.03 14.61
CA LYS A 177 -36.39 21.27 15.35
C LYS A 177 -35.56 21.44 16.63
N THR A 178 -34.87 20.41 17.08
CA THR A 178 -34.09 20.40 18.34
C THR A 178 -32.61 20.12 18.09
N LEU A 179 -32.25 19.67 16.89
CA LEU A 179 -30.88 19.39 16.47
C LEU A 179 -30.05 20.68 16.42
N THR A 180 -29.05 20.76 17.30
CA THR A 180 -28.12 21.89 17.40
C THR A 180 -26.77 21.58 16.78
N LYS A 181 -26.35 20.31 16.73
CA LYS A 181 -25.07 19.87 16.16
C LYS A 181 -25.26 18.70 15.19
N LEU A 182 -24.64 18.79 14.01
CA LEU A 182 -24.64 17.74 13.00
C LEU A 182 -23.21 17.47 12.53
N SER A 183 -22.75 16.23 12.66
CA SER A 183 -21.46 15.76 12.15
C SER A 183 -21.70 14.78 11.00
N LEU A 184 -21.12 15.05 9.83
CA LEU A 184 -21.29 14.28 8.59
C LEU A 184 -19.93 13.75 8.12
N ARG A 185 -19.71 12.44 8.15
CA ARG A 185 -18.54 11.81 7.51
C ARG A 185 -18.97 11.19 6.19
N LEU A 186 -18.72 11.90 5.09
CA LEU A 186 -19.28 11.60 3.78
C LEU A 186 -18.18 11.29 2.76
N PRO A 187 -18.31 10.21 1.98
CA PRO A 187 -17.47 10.02 0.81
C PRO A 187 -17.79 11.06 -0.27
N THR A 188 -16.78 11.53 -0.99
CA THR A 188 -16.94 12.59 -2.02
C THR A 188 -17.97 12.24 -3.11
N ASN A 189 -18.12 10.98 -3.47
CA ASN A 189 -19.10 10.53 -4.48
C ASN A 189 -20.56 10.64 -4.01
N THR A 190 -20.80 10.83 -2.72
CA THR A 190 -22.14 10.91 -2.12
C THR A 190 -22.69 12.32 -2.12
N LEU A 191 -21.83 13.33 -2.27
CA LEU A 191 -22.18 14.74 -2.27
C LEU A 191 -23.25 15.07 -3.31
N ARG A 192 -23.23 14.40 -4.48
CA ARG A 192 -24.22 14.59 -5.56
C ARG A 192 -25.67 14.32 -5.14
N HIS A 193 -25.85 13.61 -4.02
CA HIS A 193 -27.16 13.21 -3.51
C HIS A 193 -27.57 13.94 -2.22
N LEU A 194 -26.81 14.93 -1.76
CA LEU A 194 -27.22 15.76 -0.64
C LEU A 194 -28.54 16.49 -1.00
N PRO A 195 -29.63 16.25 -0.25
CA PRO A 195 -30.88 16.97 -0.43
C PRO A 195 -30.74 18.40 0.09
N SER A 196 -31.62 19.30 -0.34
CA SER A 196 -31.78 20.59 0.35
C SER A 196 -32.63 20.35 1.61
N VAL A 197 -32.10 20.70 2.78
CA VAL A 197 -32.77 20.49 4.08
C VAL A 197 -32.73 21.79 4.87
N THR A 198 -33.80 22.07 5.60
CA THR A 198 -33.89 23.17 6.57
C THR A 198 -33.87 22.60 7.98
N LEU A 199 -32.85 22.97 8.77
CA LEU A 199 -32.70 22.56 10.17
C LEU A 199 -32.75 23.83 11.04
N PRO A 200 -33.95 24.24 11.51
CA PRO A 200 -34.18 25.57 12.09
C PRO A 200 -33.47 25.85 13.43
N SER A 201 -32.78 24.85 14.00
CA SER A 201 -32.04 25.00 15.26
C SER A 201 -30.58 24.59 15.15
N LEU A 202 -30.10 24.25 13.94
CA LEU A 202 -28.73 23.80 13.75
C LEU A 202 -27.77 24.98 13.90
N GLU A 203 -26.91 24.91 14.90
CA GLU A 203 -25.88 25.91 15.17
C GLU A 203 -24.47 25.43 14.75
N ASP A 204 -24.20 24.13 14.79
CA ASP A 204 -22.89 23.53 14.52
C ASP A 204 -22.98 22.44 13.44
N LEU A 205 -22.17 22.58 12.39
CA LEU A 205 -22.05 21.61 11.30
C LEU A 205 -20.59 21.24 11.09
N ASP A 206 -20.28 19.96 11.26
CA ASP A 206 -18.97 19.39 10.98
C ASP A 206 -19.07 18.42 9.79
N VAL A 207 -18.27 18.62 8.76
CA VAL A 207 -18.26 17.82 7.53
C VAL A 207 -16.86 17.27 7.30
N LEU A 208 -16.70 15.96 7.50
CA LEU A 208 -15.48 15.24 7.14
C LEU A 208 -15.68 14.55 5.79
N LEU A 209 -14.95 14.99 4.77
CA LEU A 209 -14.96 14.41 3.44
C LEU A 209 -13.91 13.31 3.32
N SER A 210 -14.36 12.07 3.10
CA SER A 210 -13.50 10.92 2.82
C SER A 210 -13.40 10.67 1.30
N TYR A 211 -12.22 10.25 0.84
CA TYR A 211 -12.02 9.91 -0.57
C TYR A 211 -12.73 8.60 -0.91
N SER A 212 -13.33 8.54 -2.09
CA SER A 212 -13.90 7.31 -2.66
C SER A 212 -13.03 6.83 -3.82
N PRO A 213 -12.30 5.70 -3.70
CA PRO A 213 -11.39 5.19 -4.75
C PRO A 213 -12.09 4.74 -6.04
N ARG A 214 -13.43 4.68 -6.06
CA ARG A 214 -14.24 4.07 -7.12
C ARG A 214 -14.29 4.79 -8.48
N ARG A 215 -13.51 5.83 -8.78
CA ARG A 215 -13.61 6.54 -10.08
C ARG A 215 -12.28 6.73 -10.78
N LYS A 216 -12.23 6.26 -12.03
CA LYS A 216 -11.18 6.57 -13.01
C LYS A 216 -11.01 8.09 -13.11
N LEU A 217 -9.76 8.53 -13.25
CA LEU A 217 -9.25 9.90 -13.28
C LEU A 217 -9.91 10.86 -14.33
N GLY A 218 -10.89 10.40 -15.10
CA GLY A 218 -11.60 11.15 -16.15
C GLY A 218 -12.97 11.70 -15.77
N ASP A 219 -13.62 11.22 -14.70
CA ASP A 219 -14.95 11.72 -14.27
C ASP A 219 -14.74 12.86 -13.25
N ARG A 220 -14.24 14.01 -13.76
CA ARG A 220 -13.73 15.16 -12.97
C ARG A 220 -14.79 15.99 -12.24
N ASP A 221 -16.08 15.69 -12.34
CA ASP A 221 -17.10 16.47 -11.65
C ASP A 221 -17.40 15.88 -10.27
N VAL A 222 -16.53 16.14 -9.27
CA VAL A 222 -16.97 16.04 -7.89
C VAL A 222 -17.99 17.15 -7.68
N ASN A 223 -19.25 16.77 -7.45
CA ASN A 223 -20.38 17.71 -7.31
C ASN A 223 -20.36 18.43 -5.96
N VAL A 224 -19.27 19.13 -5.63
CA VAL A 224 -19.14 19.95 -4.41
C VAL A 224 -20.22 21.06 -4.41
N GLY A 225 -20.76 21.44 -5.57
CA GLY A 225 -21.90 22.36 -5.65
C GLY A 225 -23.17 21.88 -4.93
N ARG A 226 -23.40 20.57 -4.81
CA ARG A 226 -24.52 20.06 -3.98
C ARG A 226 -24.28 20.22 -2.49
N LEU A 227 -23.02 20.10 -2.06
CA LEU A 227 -22.63 20.44 -0.68
C LEU A 227 -22.83 21.92 -0.40
N ALA A 228 -22.47 22.81 -1.34
CA ALA A 228 -22.74 24.24 -1.22
C ALA A 228 -24.25 24.50 -1.05
N LEU A 229 -25.10 23.92 -1.91
CA LEU A 229 -26.56 24.07 -1.80
C LEU A 229 -27.13 23.52 -0.48
N PHE A 230 -26.58 22.41 0.03
CA PHE A 230 -26.95 21.86 1.33
C PHE A 230 -26.62 22.85 2.46
N ILE A 231 -25.38 23.35 2.50
CA ILE A 231 -24.92 24.31 3.51
C ILE A 231 -25.69 25.63 3.41
N SER A 232 -25.95 26.13 2.20
CA SER A 232 -26.75 27.34 1.99
C SER A 232 -28.19 27.21 2.50
N GLY A 233 -28.77 26.00 2.50
CA GLY A 233 -30.07 25.74 3.13
C GLY A 233 -30.06 25.88 4.66
N LEU A 234 -28.88 25.84 5.29
CA LEU A 234 -28.66 25.88 6.73
C LEU A 234 -28.13 27.24 7.22
N SER A 235 -27.83 28.17 6.30
CA SER A 235 -27.12 29.43 6.55
C SER A 235 -27.72 30.29 7.68
N ARG A 236 -29.05 30.32 7.78
CA ARG A 236 -29.79 31.20 8.71
C ARG A 236 -29.52 30.93 10.19
N THR A 237 -29.20 29.69 10.54
CA THR A 237 -29.03 29.27 11.95
C THR A 237 -27.60 28.85 12.26
N LEU A 238 -26.84 28.51 11.22
CA LEU A 238 -25.50 27.97 11.36
C LEU A 238 -24.51 29.03 11.89
N ARG A 239 -23.84 28.69 13.00
CA ARG A 239 -22.84 29.53 13.68
C ARG A 239 -21.44 28.96 13.58
N ILE A 240 -21.30 27.64 13.53
CA ILE A 240 -20.01 26.95 13.42
C ILE A 240 -20.10 26.04 12.21
N LEU A 241 -19.13 26.18 11.30
CA LEU A 241 -18.97 25.30 10.15
C LEU A 241 -17.54 24.78 10.14
N SER A 242 -17.36 23.48 10.29
CA SER A 242 -16.09 22.80 10.10
C SER A 242 -16.17 21.93 8.85
N ILE A 243 -15.19 22.05 7.96
CA ILE A 243 -15.03 21.17 6.81
C ILE A 243 -13.61 20.62 6.84
N SER A 244 -13.48 19.31 6.99
CA SER A 244 -12.20 18.60 6.98
C SER A 244 -12.18 17.63 5.81
N CYS A 245 -11.02 17.46 5.17
CA CYS A 245 -10.84 16.55 4.04
C CYS A 245 -9.73 15.56 4.36
N HIS A 246 -9.95 14.27 4.12
CA HIS A 246 -8.91 13.24 4.27
C HIS A 246 -7.75 13.44 3.27
N HIS A 247 -6.55 12.91 3.59
CA HIS A 247 -5.32 13.08 2.78
C HIS A 247 -5.37 12.60 1.33
N TYR A 248 -6.35 11.78 0.96
CA TYR A 248 -6.53 11.30 -0.41
C TYR A 248 -7.35 12.25 -1.31
N CYS A 249 -7.81 13.39 -0.79
CA CYS A 249 -8.61 14.37 -1.53
C CYS A 249 -7.79 15.38 -2.36
N LEU A 250 -6.61 14.97 -2.86
CA LEU A 250 -5.61 15.85 -3.53
C LEU A 250 -6.12 16.52 -4.83
N HIS A 251 -7.24 16.07 -5.39
CA HIS A 251 -7.79 16.62 -6.63
C HIS A 251 -8.94 17.61 -6.44
N LEU A 252 -9.37 17.89 -5.19
CA LEU A 252 -10.51 18.78 -4.93
C LEU A 252 -10.16 20.27 -4.95
N ASP A 253 -8.88 20.66 -5.09
CA ASP A 253 -8.46 22.07 -4.99
C ASP A 253 -9.18 22.98 -6.01
N SER A 254 -9.39 22.52 -7.26
CA SER A 254 -10.16 23.27 -8.27
C SER A 254 -11.65 23.31 -7.96
N ASP A 255 -12.20 22.24 -7.39
CA ASP A 255 -13.63 22.12 -7.10
C ASP A 255 -14.03 22.90 -5.84
N PHE A 256 -13.12 23.05 -4.88
CA PHE A 256 -13.32 23.91 -3.71
C PHE A 256 -13.41 25.38 -4.09
N GLY A 257 -12.69 25.84 -5.11
CA GLY A 257 -12.87 27.18 -5.66
C GLY A 257 -14.33 27.43 -6.07
N ARG A 258 -14.88 26.52 -6.88
CA ARG A 258 -16.29 26.56 -7.32
C ARG A 258 -17.28 26.42 -6.16
N PHE A 259 -16.96 25.59 -5.16
CA PHE A 259 -17.77 25.47 -3.94
C PHE A 259 -17.88 26.80 -3.19
N PHE A 260 -16.76 27.51 -3.02
CA PHE A 260 -16.77 28.82 -2.38
C PHE A 260 -17.44 29.88 -3.24
N ASP A 261 -17.31 29.81 -4.57
CA ASP A 261 -18.07 30.66 -5.50
C ASP A 261 -19.58 30.47 -5.25
N LEU A 262 -20.05 29.22 -5.25
CA LEU A 262 -21.47 28.89 -5.03
C LEU A 262 -21.96 29.27 -3.62
N LEU A 263 -21.12 29.14 -2.58
CA LEU A 263 -21.45 29.62 -1.25
C LEU A 263 -21.52 31.16 -1.19
N SER A 264 -20.69 31.86 -1.97
CA SER A 264 -20.68 33.32 -2.03
C SER A 264 -21.81 33.91 -2.88
N GLU A 265 -22.24 33.20 -3.93
CA GLU A 265 -23.41 33.54 -4.76
C GLU A 265 -24.71 33.37 -3.98
N ALA A 266 -24.73 32.46 -3.00
CA ALA A 266 -25.83 32.31 -2.06
C ALA A 266 -25.86 33.48 -1.07
N ASP A 267 -26.39 34.62 -1.52
CA ASP A 267 -26.71 35.85 -0.77
C ASP A 267 -25.77 36.11 0.45
N PRO A 268 -24.70 36.92 0.29
CA PRO A 268 -23.61 37.06 1.27
C PRO A 268 -24.05 37.58 2.65
N PHE A 269 -25.29 38.06 2.77
CA PHE A 269 -25.89 38.52 4.02
C PHE A 269 -26.55 37.43 4.89
N GLN A 270 -26.59 36.17 4.44
CA GLN A 270 -27.33 35.11 5.15
C GLN A 270 -26.50 34.27 6.13
N PHE A 271 -25.17 34.26 6.01
CA PHE A 271 -24.32 33.49 6.92
C PHE A 271 -23.95 34.33 8.15
N HIS A 272 -24.40 33.89 9.33
CA HIS A 272 -24.01 34.45 10.63
C HIS A 272 -22.97 33.56 11.33
N LEU A 273 -21.93 33.14 10.59
CA LEU A 273 -20.91 32.25 11.11
C LEU A 273 -20.08 32.96 12.18
N ARG A 274 -20.05 32.40 13.39
CA ARG A 274 -19.11 32.78 14.44
C ARG A 274 -17.73 32.20 14.16
N SER A 275 -17.70 30.94 13.76
CA SER A 275 -16.48 30.21 13.48
C SER A 275 -16.60 29.41 12.19
N PHE A 276 -15.55 29.46 11.40
CA PHE A 276 -15.40 28.62 10.24
C PHE A 276 -13.99 28.01 10.23
N SER A 277 -13.92 26.68 10.18
CA SER A 277 -12.65 25.95 10.09
C SER A 277 -12.62 25.09 8.84
N PHE A 278 -11.50 25.15 8.15
CA PHE A 278 -11.24 24.29 6.99
C PHE A 278 -9.90 23.63 7.14
N GLN A 279 -9.90 22.31 7.09
CA GLN A 279 -8.71 21.50 7.24
C GLN A 279 -8.50 20.65 5.99
N THR A 280 -7.50 21.00 5.21
CA THR A 280 -6.99 20.15 4.13
C THR A 280 -5.66 19.55 4.56
N TRP A 281 -5.47 18.30 4.21
CA TRP A 281 -4.17 17.64 4.34
C TRP A 281 -3.32 18.02 3.13
N GLN A 282 -2.71 19.21 3.16
CA GLN A 282 -1.68 19.55 2.17
C GLN A 282 -0.39 18.81 2.52
N SER A 283 0.02 17.88 1.66
CA SER A 283 1.41 17.42 1.66
C SER A 283 2.32 18.55 1.19
N MET A 284 3.50 18.69 1.79
CA MET A 284 4.51 19.73 1.52
C MET A 284 5.16 19.67 0.12
N HIS A 285 4.55 19.02 -0.88
CA HIS A 285 5.13 18.84 -2.21
C HIS A 285 4.54 19.79 -3.26
N SER A 286 4.70 21.10 -3.08
CA SER A 286 4.79 22.04 -4.21
C SER A 286 5.36 23.40 -3.76
N VAL A 287 6.69 23.51 -3.71
CA VAL A 287 7.37 24.81 -3.74
C VAL A 287 8.28 24.84 -4.96
N SER A 288 7.68 25.00 -6.12
CA SER A 288 8.32 25.67 -7.27
C SER A 288 7.26 26.08 -8.29
N ASN A 289 7.24 27.38 -8.58
CA ASN A 289 6.53 28.09 -9.66
C ASN A 289 5.13 28.72 -9.39
N VAL A 290 5.18 30.06 -9.25
CA VAL A 290 4.29 31.13 -9.78
C VAL A 290 2.96 31.47 -9.06
N GLU A 291 3.01 32.60 -8.33
CA GLU A 291 2.06 33.76 -8.26
C GLU A 291 0.52 33.57 -8.23
N ARG A 292 -0.04 32.44 -7.83
CA ARG A 292 -1.48 32.36 -7.49
C ARG A 292 -1.69 32.18 -5.98
N PRO A 293 -2.52 33.02 -5.32
CA PRO A 293 -2.89 32.79 -3.92
C PRO A 293 -3.53 31.40 -3.80
N THR A 294 -3.08 30.61 -2.82
CA THR A 294 -3.63 29.27 -2.56
C THR A 294 -5.14 29.35 -2.34
N CYS A 295 -5.89 28.30 -2.65
CA CYS A 295 -7.36 28.25 -2.48
C CYS A 295 -7.76 28.73 -1.07
N THR A 296 -6.98 28.35 -0.06
CA THR A 296 -7.09 28.78 1.34
C THR A 296 -6.97 30.30 1.54
N GLN A 297 -6.12 31.00 0.79
CA GLN A 297 -5.98 32.46 0.86
C GLN A 297 -7.16 33.18 0.18
N GLN A 298 -7.61 32.72 -0.98
CA GLN A 298 -8.80 33.28 -1.66
C GLN A 298 -10.07 33.09 -0.81
N MET A 299 -10.15 31.95 -0.14
CA MET A 299 -11.22 31.59 0.80
C MET A 299 -11.25 32.51 2.02
N VAL A 300 -10.11 32.74 2.69
CA VAL A 300 -10.03 33.69 3.81
C VAL A 300 -10.46 35.09 3.38
N LEU A 301 -10.09 35.53 2.17
CA LEU A 301 -10.49 36.84 1.66
C LEU A 301 -11.99 36.96 1.39
N ARG A 302 -12.63 35.89 0.88
CA ARG A 302 -14.06 35.92 0.48
C ARG A 302 -15.04 35.67 1.63
N LEU A 303 -14.67 34.88 2.63
CA LEU A 303 -15.53 34.57 3.78
C LEU A 303 -15.32 35.51 4.98
N ARG A 304 -14.27 36.35 4.95
CA ARG A 304 -14.00 37.35 6.00
C ARG A 304 -15.18 38.27 6.34
N PRO A 305 -16.00 38.73 5.38
CA PRO A 305 -17.14 39.59 5.69
C PRO A 305 -18.23 38.89 6.51
N SER A 306 -18.32 37.56 6.43
CA SER A 306 -19.42 36.76 6.98
C SER A 306 -19.04 35.92 8.21
N ALA A 307 -17.74 35.79 8.54
CA ALA A 307 -17.25 35.00 9.67
C ALA A 307 -16.39 35.82 10.66
N ARG A 308 -16.65 35.68 11.97
CA ARG A 308 -15.85 36.37 13.01
C ARG A 308 -14.46 35.75 13.22
N SER A 309 -14.32 34.43 13.08
CA SER A 309 -13.04 33.73 13.11
C SER A 309 -12.95 32.69 11.99
N VAL A 310 -11.85 32.73 11.24
CA VAL A 310 -11.49 31.76 10.20
C VAL A 310 -10.17 31.13 10.59
N SER A 311 -10.12 29.80 10.70
CA SER A 311 -8.91 29.04 11.07
C SER A 311 -8.62 27.93 10.06
N ALA A 312 -7.34 27.73 9.75
CA ALA A 312 -6.80 26.61 8.99
C ALA A 312 -5.58 26.04 9.75
N SER A 313 -5.59 24.73 10.07
CA SER A 313 -4.60 24.10 10.98
C SER A 313 -4.45 22.57 10.80
N PRO A 314 -3.30 21.94 11.17
CA PRO A 314 -3.07 20.47 11.20
C PRO A 314 -3.43 19.76 12.57
N PRO A 315 -3.59 18.40 12.68
CA PRO A 315 -4.23 17.68 13.85
C PRO A 315 -3.30 16.95 14.92
N PRO A 316 -3.80 16.47 16.13
CA PRO A 316 -3.02 15.85 17.28
C PRO A 316 -3.33 14.35 17.73
N PRO A 317 -2.56 13.65 18.67
CA PRO A 317 -2.66 12.18 19.06
C PRO A 317 -3.08 11.72 20.55
N LEU A 318 -3.39 10.40 20.86
CA LEU A 318 -4.03 9.78 22.14
C LEU A 318 -3.58 8.30 22.63
N VAL A 319 -3.74 7.82 23.93
CA VAL A 319 -3.27 6.48 24.60
C VAL A 319 -4.05 5.86 25.89
N PRO A 320 -4.09 4.49 26.23
CA PRO A 320 -4.34 3.81 27.61
C PRO A 320 -3.61 2.40 28.03
N PRO A 321 -3.82 1.67 29.23
CA PRO A 321 -2.84 0.74 29.99
C PRO A 321 -3.10 -0.82 30.34
N THR A 322 -2.10 -1.66 30.82
CA THR A 322 -2.12 -3.17 31.15
C THR A 322 -1.16 -3.80 32.27
N THR A 323 -1.27 -5.14 32.59
CA THR A 323 -0.57 -6.07 33.58
C THR A 323 0.97 -6.24 33.50
N PRO A 324 1.71 -6.73 34.55
CA PRO A 324 3.18 -6.80 34.53
C PRO A 324 3.72 -7.91 33.63
N ILE A 325 4.41 -7.51 32.56
CA ILE A 325 5.05 -8.37 31.57
C ILE A 325 6.56 -8.42 31.87
N PHE A 326 7.12 -9.62 31.96
CA PHE A 326 8.56 -9.84 32.15
C PHE A 326 9.10 -10.92 31.18
N GLN A 327 10.38 -10.82 30.81
CA GLN A 327 11.08 -11.74 29.89
C GLN A 327 11.70 -12.90 30.67
N ILE A 328 11.58 -14.15 30.19
CA ILE A 328 12.26 -15.32 30.75
C ILE A 328 13.51 -15.61 29.91
N ALA A 329 14.70 -15.36 30.47
CA ALA A 329 15.98 -15.61 29.82
C ALA A 329 16.61 -16.91 30.34
N ILE A 330 17.05 -17.79 29.44
CA ILE A 330 17.64 -19.08 29.82
C ILE A 330 19.16 -19.03 29.61
N VAL A 331 19.91 -19.18 30.70
CA VAL A 331 21.38 -19.14 30.68
C VAL A 331 21.91 -20.57 30.76
N GLY A 332 22.58 -21.00 29.69
CA GLY A 332 23.21 -22.31 29.55
C GLY A 332 24.70 -22.33 29.88
N PRO A 333 25.31 -23.53 29.93
CA PRO A 333 26.77 -23.68 29.97
C PRO A 333 27.46 -23.05 28.76
N PRO A 334 28.76 -22.69 28.86
CA PRO A 334 29.51 -22.08 27.76
C PRO A 334 29.38 -22.87 26.45
N GLY A 335 29.06 -22.17 25.35
CA GLY A 335 28.88 -22.78 24.03
C GLY A 335 27.45 -23.29 23.73
N HIS A 336 26.49 -23.08 24.62
CA HIS A 336 25.08 -23.42 24.38
C HIS A 336 24.20 -22.19 24.59
N THR A 337 23.34 -21.90 23.60
CA THR A 337 22.37 -20.81 23.66
C THR A 337 20.94 -21.38 23.65
N PHE A 338 20.07 -20.77 24.43
CA PHE A 338 18.65 -21.13 24.49
C PHE A 338 17.80 -19.89 24.19
N PRO A 339 16.67 -20.03 23.47
CA PRO A 339 15.80 -18.90 23.18
C PRO A 339 15.17 -18.37 24.47
N SER A 340 15.17 -17.05 24.63
CA SER A 340 14.37 -16.37 25.66
C SER A 340 12.97 -16.09 25.13
N PHE A 341 11.99 -15.97 26.02
CA PHE A 341 10.58 -15.73 25.64
C PHE A 341 9.85 -14.95 26.73
N GLN A 342 8.75 -14.28 26.40
CA GLN A 342 7.99 -13.50 27.38
C GLN A 342 7.14 -14.39 28.28
N SER A 343 6.88 -13.94 29.51
CA SER A 343 5.95 -14.61 30.44
C SER A 343 4.53 -14.79 29.85
N THR A 344 4.13 -13.94 28.90
CA THR A 344 2.87 -14.06 28.15
C THR A 344 2.85 -15.22 27.15
N ASP A 345 4.02 -15.68 26.71
CA ASP A 345 4.18 -16.80 25.76
C ASP A 345 3.94 -18.18 26.38
N LEU A 346 3.77 -18.21 27.71
CA LEU A 346 3.48 -19.42 28.48
C LEU A 346 1.98 -19.74 28.56
N ASP A 347 1.09 -18.90 28.02
CA ASP A 347 -0.39 -19.01 27.94
C ASP A 347 -1.16 -18.16 29.00
N LYS A 348 -2.38 -17.71 28.68
CA LYS A 348 -3.08 -16.58 29.36
C LYS A 348 -3.58 -16.83 30.80
N THR A 349 -3.15 -17.90 31.47
CA THR A 349 -3.77 -18.37 32.73
C THR A 349 -3.02 -18.04 34.02
N GLY A 350 -1.91 -17.29 33.94
CA GLY A 350 -1.13 -16.79 35.09
C GLY A 350 0.04 -17.70 35.50
N PHE A 351 1.11 -17.10 36.05
CA PHE A 351 2.39 -17.79 36.31
C PHE A 351 2.40 -18.81 37.46
N GLU A 352 1.31 -18.92 38.22
CA GLU A 352 1.14 -19.88 39.33
C GLU A 352 0.93 -21.34 38.86
N LYS A 353 0.66 -21.55 37.56
CA LYS A 353 0.33 -22.88 36.98
C LYS A 353 1.39 -23.47 36.05
N PHE A 354 2.49 -22.76 35.77
CA PHE A 354 3.53 -23.23 34.84
C PHE A 354 4.62 -24.02 35.54
N SER A 355 5.06 -25.13 34.95
CA SER A 355 6.21 -25.91 35.43
C SER A 355 7.48 -25.62 34.62
N LEU A 356 8.65 -25.99 35.14
CA LEU A 356 9.92 -25.90 34.42
C LEU A 356 9.95 -26.80 33.17
N ASP A 357 9.16 -27.86 33.13
CA ASP A 357 8.97 -28.70 31.94
C ASP A 357 8.35 -27.90 30.77
N ASN A 358 7.44 -26.97 31.06
CA ASN A 358 6.87 -26.08 30.04
C ASN A 358 7.96 -25.19 29.43
N ILE A 359 8.88 -24.67 30.26
CA ILE A 359 10.02 -23.86 29.82
C ILE A 359 10.97 -24.71 28.99
N ARG A 360 11.23 -25.95 29.41
CA ARG A 360 12.03 -26.92 28.67
C ARG A 360 11.48 -27.17 27.26
N HIS A 361 10.17 -27.44 27.14
CA HIS A 361 9.52 -27.64 25.85
C HIS A 361 9.53 -26.36 25.02
N LYS A 362 9.21 -25.20 25.62
CA LYS A 362 9.15 -23.92 24.91
C LYS A 362 10.51 -23.50 24.34
N ALA A 363 11.59 -23.69 25.10
CA ALA A 363 12.94 -23.34 24.67
C ALA A 363 13.73 -24.51 24.06
N ASN A 364 13.08 -25.64 23.82
CA ASN A 364 13.70 -26.84 23.24
C ASN A 364 14.98 -27.28 23.99
N ILE A 365 14.96 -27.20 25.33
CA ILE A 365 16.13 -27.49 26.17
C ILE A 365 16.30 -29.01 26.29
N SER A 366 17.43 -29.52 25.80
CA SER A 366 17.77 -30.95 25.90
C SER A 366 17.85 -31.44 27.37
N THR A 367 17.42 -32.68 27.62
CA THR A 367 17.45 -33.36 28.94
C THR A 367 18.86 -33.61 29.48
N LYS A 368 19.90 -33.30 28.68
CA LYS A 368 21.30 -33.26 29.15
C LYS A 368 21.58 -32.08 30.10
N PHE A 369 20.72 -31.06 30.10
CA PHE A 369 20.78 -29.92 31.01
C PHE A 369 19.73 -30.00 32.11
N VAL A 370 20.13 -29.66 33.33
CA VAL A 370 19.25 -29.60 34.50
C VAL A 370 19.10 -28.17 34.99
N PHE A 371 17.89 -27.79 35.41
CA PHE A 371 17.62 -26.48 35.98
C PHE A 371 18.29 -26.34 37.34
N THR A 372 18.75 -25.13 37.67
CA THR A 372 19.40 -24.85 38.94
C THR A 372 19.21 -23.38 39.31
N ALA A 373 18.91 -23.11 40.57
CA ALA A 373 18.77 -21.73 41.06
C ALA A 373 20.08 -21.15 41.61
N ASP A 374 21.04 -22.01 41.97
CA ASP A 374 22.32 -21.64 42.60
C ASP A 374 23.55 -22.06 41.79
N GLY A 375 23.34 -22.66 40.60
CA GLY A 375 24.40 -23.20 39.75
C GLY A 375 24.98 -24.52 40.24
N LYS A 376 24.42 -25.13 41.30
CA LYS A 376 25.00 -26.32 41.97
C LYS A 376 23.98 -27.43 42.21
N THR A 377 22.75 -27.09 42.57
CA THR A 377 21.68 -28.05 42.90
C THR A 377 20.73 -28.22 41.73
N SER A 378 20.44 -29.47 41.34
CA SER A 378 19.49 -29.77 40.28
C SER A 378 18.04 -29.64 40.78
N ILE A 379 17.23 -28.91 40.05
CA ILE A 379 15.80 -28.71 40.32
C ILE A 379 14.99 -29.55 39.32
N SER A 380 13.94 -30.20 39.80
CA SER A 380 13.10 -31.11 39.02
C SER A 380 12.18 -30.35 38.07
N ASP A 381 11.95 -30.90 36.89
CA ASP A 381 11.17 -30.27 35.81
C ASP A 381 9.68 -30.07 36.19
N ASP A 382 9.15 -30.83 37.16
CA ASP A 382 7.80 -30.68 37.71
C ASP A 382 7.63 -29.46 38.65
N THR A 383 8.72 -28.76 38.98
CA THR A 383 8.69 -27.57 39.84
C THR A 383 7.96 -26.42 39.15
N THR A 384 7.08 -25.71 39.86
CA THR A 384 6.38 -24.55 39.30
C THR A 384 7.30 -23.34 39.13
N LEU A 385 7.04 -22.51 38.11
CA LEU A 385 7.79 -21.29 37.81
C LEU A 385 7.74 -20.31 38.97
N GLU A 386 6.59 -20.15 39.63
CA GLU A 386 6.49 -19.32 40.83
C GLU A 386 7.39 -19.86 41.96
N HIS A 387 7.41 -21.17 42.18
CA HIS A 387 8.29 -21.77 43.18
C HIS A 387 9.77 -21.57 42.83
N TYR A 388 10.13 -21.74 41.56
CA TYR A 388 11.48 -21.48 41.06
C TYR A 388 11.88 -20.00 41.21
N MET A 389 10.99 -19.06 40.89
CA MET A 389 11.19 -17.62 41.10
C MET A 389 11.44 -17.27 42.57
N ARG A 390 10.79 -17.97 43.51
CA ARG A 390 11.04 -17.79 44.95
C ARG A 390 12.41 -18.30 45.40
N LEU A 391 13.03 -19.22 44.66
CA LEU A 391 14.35 -19.77 44.97
C LEU A 391 15.49 -18.86 44.45
N SER A 392 15.28 -18.16 43.33
CA SER A 392 16.22 -17.20 42.73
C SER A 392 16.10 -15.76 43.27
N ASP A 393 17.18 -14.99 43.28
CA ASP A 393 17.16 -13.57 43.69
C ASP A 393 16.36 -12.69 42.71
N ASP A 394 16.53 -12.90 41.40
CA ASP A 394 15.82 -12.15 40.34
C ASP A 394 14.30 -12.34 40.44
N GLY A 395 13.85 -13.58 40.66
CA GLY A 395 12.42 -13.90 40.76
C GLY A 395 11.76 -13.31 42.01
N ARG A 396 12.47 -13.26 43.14
CA ARG A 396 11.98 -12.61 44.36
C ARG A 396 11.81 -11.09 44.20
N LYS A 397 12.58 -10.45 43.32
CA LYS A 397 12.48 -9.01 43.02
C LYS A 397 11.24 -8.71 42.17
N ILE A 398 11.06 -9.46 41.09
CA ILE A 398 9.91 -9.33 40.18
C ILE A 398 8.57 -9.55 40.93
N LEU A 399 8.51 -10.55 41.81
CA LEU A 399 7.32 -10.85 42.60
C LEU A 399 6.97 -9.78 43.66
N ARG A 400 7.91 -8.89 44.02
CA ARG A 400 7.70 -7.81 45.00
C ARG A 400 7.35 -6.46 44.36
N GLU A 401 7.74 -6.22 43.11
CA GLU A 401 7.62 -4.92 42.41
C GLU A 401 6.32 -4.77 41.60
N ALA A 402 5.44 -5.78 41.58
CA ALA A 402 4.15 -5.76 40.88
C ALA A 402 3.05 -4.89 41.57
N THR A 403 3.34 -3.62 41.84
CA THR A 403 2.33 -2.61 42.26
C THR A 403 2.14 -1.51 41.19
N PRO A 404 0.95 -0.89 41.07
CA PRO A 404 0.50 -0.22 39.85
C PRO A 404 1.22 1.09 39.43
N ASN A 405 2.32 1.50 40.10
CA ASN A 405 2.89 2.84 39.95
C ASN A 405 4.42 2.88 39.73
N SER A 406 5.04 1.82 39.17
CA SER A 406 6.44 1.87 38.70
C SER A 406 6.51 1.72 37.17
N HIS A 407 7.36 2.52 36.53
CA HIS A 407 7.61 2.58 35.07
C HIS A 407 7.76 1.19 34.41
N PRO A 408 7.33 1.01 33.14
CA PRO A 408 7.34 -0.30 32.49
C PRO A 408 8.72 -0.58 31.87
N GLU A 409 9.72 -0.81 32.72
CA GLU A 409 10.92 -1.53 32.31
C GLU A 409 10.56 -3.03 32.34
N VAL A 410 10.60 -3.72 31.20
CA VAL A 410 10.29 -5.16 31.12
C VAL A 410 11.37 -5.91 31.88
N GLN A 411 11.05 -6.33 33.11
CA GLN A 411 12.01 -7.01 33.98
C GLN A 411 12.40 -8.35 33.34
N THR A 412 13.67 -8.75 33.47
CA THR A 412 14.13 -10.04 32.96
C THR A 412 14.30 -11.02 34.13
N PHE A 413 13.65 -12.18 34.02
CA PHE A 413 13.78 -13.31 34.92
C PHE A 413 14.73 -14.36 34.35
N THR A 414 15.83 -14.63 35.05
CA THR A 414 16.85 -15.58 34.56
C THR A 414 16.61 -16.99 35.08
N VAL A 415 16.57 -17.97 34.17
CA VAL A 415 16.53 -19.41 34.45
C VAL A 415 17.87 -20.03 34.07
N THR A 416 18.54 -20.71 34.99
CA THR A 416 19.92 -21.20 34.78
C THR A 416 19.93 -22.70 34.58
N LEU A 417 20.77 -23.15 33.63
CA LEU A 417 20.98 -24.54 33.27
C LEU A 417 22.44 -24.91 33.49
N MET A 418 22.67 -26.10 34.04
CA MET A 418 24.01 -26.68 34.15
C MET A 418 24.14 -27.96 33.34
N ASP A 419 25.34 -28.17 32.78
CA ASP A 419 25.69 -29.37 32.03
C ASP A 419 25.83 -30.55 32.99
N LYS A 420 25.37 -31.74 32.58
CA LYS A 420 25.53 -32.94 33.40
C LYS A 420 27.01 -33.39 33.55
N THR A 421 27.98 -32.85 32.79
CA THR A 421 29.41 -33.26 32.74
C THR A 421 30.42 -32.16 32.25
N PRO A 422 31.73 -32.08 32.66
CA PRO A 422 32.60 -30.88 32.45
C PRO A 422 33.86 -30.95 31.49
N THR A 423 34.25 -29.77 30.91
CA THR A 423 35.60 -29.18 30.45
C THR A 423 36.13 -29.36 28.99
N THR A 424 36.72 -28.40 28.20
CA THR A 424 38.08 -27.70 28.25
C THR A 424 38.33 -26.57 27.16
N THR A 425 39.37 -25.71 27.34
CA THR A 425 39.81 -24.33 26.88
C THR A 425 40.38 -24.03 25.44
N PRO A 426 40.44 -22.74 24.93
CA PRO A 426 41.25 -22.30 23.75
C PRO A 426 42.37 -21.21 23.96
N ALA A 427 43.19 -20.97 22.91
CA ALA A 427 44.57 -20.38 22.82
C ALA A 427 44.67 -18.86 22.41
N PRO A 428 45.87 -18.21 22.29
CA PRO A 428 46.12 -16.77 22.53
C PRO A 428 46.01 -15.79 21.32
N ALA A 429 45.92 -14.47 21.62
CA ALA A 429 45.50 -13.35 20.74
C ALA A 429 46.61 -12.59 19.95
N PRO A 430 46.28 -11.85 18.86
CA PRO A 430 47.22 -11.06 18.05
C PRO A 430 47.22 -9.52 18.31
N ASP A 431 48.26 -8.86 17.77
CA ASP A 431 48.78 -7.50 17.99
C ASP A 431 47.84 -6.32 17.61
N THR A 432 47.72 -5.33 18.51
CA THR A 432 46.72 -4.23 18.54
C THR A 432 47.26 -2.86 18.11
N SER A 433 48.45 -2.80 17.50
CA SER A 433 49.15 -1.54 17.20
C SER A 433 48.41 -0.62 16.21
N ALA A 434 47.74 -1.15 15.18
CA ALA A 434 46.98 -0.36 14.21
C ALA A 434 45.68 0.25 14.78
N VAL A 435 45.06 -0.43 15.76
CA VAL A 435 43.86 0.06 16.46
C VAL A 435 44.21 1.25 17.34
N LYS A 436 45.41 1.24 17.93
CA LYS A 436 45.88 2.31 18.81
C LYS A 436 46.10 3.63 18.07
N GLU A 437 46.63 3.58 16.85
CA GLU A 437 46.87 4.78 16.02
C GLU A 437 45.55 5.43 15.54
N LEU A 438 44.54 4.62 15.24
CA LEU A 438 43.20 5.12 14.89
C LEU A 438 42.51 5.77 16.09
N MET A 439 42.64 5.17 17.27
CA MET A 439 42.05 5.70 18.52
C MET A 439 42.70 7.01 18.97
N ASP A 440 43.99 7.21 18.72
CA ASP A 440 44.65 8.49 19.04
C ASP A 440 44.20 9.61 18.08
N LYS A 441 43.98 9.32 16.79
CA LYS A 441 43.40 10.31 15.84
C LYS A 441 41.96 10.66 16.17
N VAL A 442 41.19 9.70 16.68
CA VAL A 442 39.82 9.90 17.18
C VAL A 442 39.83 10.57 18.55
N ARG A 443 40.89 10.53 19.35
CA ARG A 443 40.93 11.27 20.64
C ARG A 443 41.23 12.75 20.49
N THR A 444 41.93 13.15 19.43
CA THR A 444 42.39 14.53 19.22
C THR A 444 41.43 15.39 18.40
N ALA A 445 40.33 14.85 17.89
CA ALA A 445 39.34 15.62 17.16
C ALA A 445 38.31 16.24 18.14
N ASP A 446 37.93 17.50 17.94
CA ASP A 446 37.01 18.27 18.80
C ASP A 446 35.51 17.86 18.66
N PHE A 447 35.18 16.60 18.39
CA PHE A 447 33.83 16.14 18.01
C PHE A 447 32.88 15.83 19.18
N LEU A 448 33.24 16.11 20.44
CA LEU A 448 32.44 15.77 21.62
C LEU A 448 31.84 16.97 22.36
N ALA A 449 31.44 18.02 21.64
CA ALA A 449 30.51 19.01 22.19
C ALA A 449 29.06 18.54 21.98
N ARG A 450 28.31 18.32 23.08
CA ARG A 450 26.86 18.05 23.02
C ARG A 450 26.15 19.19 22.29
N GLY A 451 25.57 18.90 21.13
CA GLY A 451 24.67 19.82 20.43
C GLY A 451 24.86 19.93 18.93
N GLU A 452 25.98 19.47 18.36
CA GLU A 452 26.19 19.47 16.90
C GLU A 452 26.73 18.11 16.44
N LEU A 453 25.89 17.33 15.77
CA LEU A 453 26.32 16.14 15.03
C LEU A 453 27.19 16.60 13.84
N PRO A 454 28.43 16.10 13.66
CA PRO A 454 29.15 16.37 12.44
C PRO A 454 28.41 15.71 11.29
N LYS A 455 28.13 16.48 10.23
CA LYS A 455 27.84 15.90 8.92
C LYS A 455 29.08 15.10 8.53
N PHE A 456 29.02 13.78 8.65
CA PHE A 456 29.92 12.92 7.88
C PHE A 456 29.59 13.19 6.42
N ALA A 457 30.30 14.16 5.86
CA ALA A 457 30.10 14.63 4.51
C ALA A 457 30.48 13.53 3.51
N ASP A 458 29.99 13.68 2.28
CA ASP A 458 30.30 12.92 1.07
C ASP A 458 31.79 12.62 0.83
N THR A 459 32.70 13.21 1.62
CA THR A 459 34.15 13.05 1.59
C THR A 459 34.67 11.66 1.97
N THR A 460 34.01 10.92 2.88
CA THR A 460 34.41 9.53 3.19
C THR A 460 33.94 8.54 2.14
N LEU A 461 32.74 8.75 1.58
CA LEU A 461 32.26 8.05 0.40
C LEU A 461 33.16 8.33 -0.82
N ALA A 462 33.57 9.58 -1.03
CA ALA A 462 34.49 9.97 -2.09
C ALA A 462 35.89 9.32 -1.94
N ALA A 463 36.41 9.20 -0.72
CA ALA A 463 37.67 8.50 -0.46
C ALA A 463 37.58 6.99 -0.72
N LEU A 464 36.41 6.37 -0.46
CA LEU A 464 36.13 4.96 -0.77
C LEU A 464 35.93 4.74 -2.28
N THR A 465 35.24 5.65 -2.97
CA THR A 465 35.11 5.67 -4.44
C THR A 465 36.49 5.79 -5.10
N ALA A 466 37.37 6.65 -4.58
CA ALA A 466 38.74 6.78 -5.07
C ALA A 466 39.59 5.50 -4.87
N ASN A 467 39.41 4.79 -3.74
CA ASN A 467 40.08 3.50 -3.51
C ASN A 467 39.56 2.38 -4.44
N TYR A 468 38.27 2.40 -4.76
CA TYR A 468 37.66 1.48 -5.72
C TYR A 468 38.18 1.69 -7.15
N GLU A 469 38.34 2.95 -7.56
CA GLU A 469 38.99 3.30 -8.83
C GLU A 469 40.45 2.79 -8.86
N ALA A 470 41.17 2.93 -7.74
CA ALA A 470 42.60 2.61 -7.62
C ALA A 470 42.96 1.12 -7.41
N THR A 471 42.02 0.24 -7.03
CA THR A 471 42.36 -1.16 -6.71
C THR A 471 42.62 -1.98 -7.99
N PRO A 472 43.82 -2.55 -8.19
CA PRO A 472 44.13 -3.41 -9.34
C PRO A 472 43.37 -4.74 -9.22
N ASN A 473 42.87 -5.23 -10.36
CA ASN A 473 42.16 -6.51 -10.42
C ASN A 473 43.18 -7.66 -10.30
N ASN A 474 43.15 -8.44 -9.22
CA ASN A 474 44.04 -9.61 -9.02
C ASN A 474 43.60 -10.84 -9.82
N ASN A 475 42.91 -10.66 -10.96
CA ASN A 475 42.58 -11.76 -11.86
C ASN A 475 43.86 -12.16 -12.60
N ASN A 476 44.28 -13.41 -12.42
CA ASN A 476 45.52 -14.01 -12.93
C ASN A 476 45.68 -14.06 -14.48
N ASP A 477 44.85 -13.35 -15.25
CA ASP A 477 44.84 -13.38 -16.72
C ASP A 477 45.45 -12.13 -17.38
N GLY A 478 45.89 -11.12 -16.63
CA GLY A 478 46.63 -9.97 -17.17
C GLY A 478 45.86 -9.05 -18.14
N VAL A 479 44.58 -9.32 -18.41
CA VAL A 479 43.69 -8.48 -19.21
C VAL A 479 42.85 -7.60 -18.27
N ALA A 480 42.97 -6.27 -18.42
CA ALA A 480 42.13 -5.34 -17.68
C ALA A 480 40.64 -5.62 -17.97
N PRO A 481 39.75 -5.55 -16.96
CA PRO A 481 38.33 -5.78 -17.18
C PRO A 481 37.80 -4.75 -18.19
N ALA A 482 37.21 -5.26 -19.28
CA ALA A 482 36.65 -4.43 -20.36
C ALA A 482 35.58 -3.48 -19.82
N GLN A 483 35.64 -2.22 -20.20
CA GLN A 483 34.59 -1.24 -19.90
C GLN A 483 33.31 -1.60 -20.65
N ALA A 484 32.16 -1.08 -20.22
CA ALA A 484 30.88 -1.37 -20.86
C ALA A 484 30.85 -1.05 -22.37
N ALA A 485 31.59 -0.01 -22.78
CA ALA A 485 31.76 0.39 -24.18
C ALA A 485 32.63 -0.56 -25.02
N GLU A 486 33.42 -1.40 -24.37
CA GLU A 486 34.33 -2.36 -25.00
C GLU A 486 33.69 -3.77 -25.10
N LEU A 487 32.51 -3.95 -24.51
CA LEU A 487 31.77 -5.21 -24.59
C LEU A 487 31.20 -5.42 -25.99
N THR A 488 31.50 -6.58 -26.54
CA THR A 488 30.88 -7.07 -27.78
C THR A 488 29.39 -7.35 -27.56
N GLU A 489 28.60 -7.33 -28.65
CA GLU A 489 27.19 -7.71 -28.61
C GLU A 489 26.95 -9.10 -27.99
N ALA A 490 27.85 -10.06 -28.24
CA ALA A 490 27.78 -11.40 -27.64
C ALA A 490 28.01 -11.37 -26.12
N GLN A 491 28.94 -10.54 -25.63
CA GLN A 491 29.16 -10.36 -24.20
C GLN A 491 27.96 -9.66 -23.54
N TRP A 492 27.36 -8.66 -24.19
CA TRP A 492 26.12 -8.04 -23.73
C TRP A 492 24.97 -9.04 -23.64
N ASN A 493 24.83 -9.91 -24.65
CA ASN A 493 23.81 -10.96 -24.61
C ASN A 493 23.98 -11.88 -23.39
N ILE A 494 25.21 -12.35 -23.15
CA ILE A 494 25.53 -13.21 -21.99
C ILE A 494 25.17 -12.49 -20.68
N VAL A 495 25.47 -11.19 -20.55
CA VAL A 495 25.11 -10.41 -19.36
C VAL A 495 23.59 -10.36 -19.17
N LEU A 496 22.83 -10.03 -20.22
CA LEU A 496 21.37 -9.89 -20.13
C LEU A 496 20.66 -11.23 -19.90
N GLU A 497 21.16 -12.33 -20.49
CA GLU A 497 20.66 -13.68 -20.27
C GLU A 497 20.95 -14.17 -18.84
N ASN A 498 22.20 -14.06 -18.37
CA ASN A 498 22.59 -14.49 -17.03
C ASN A 498 21.84 -13.75 -15.93
N THR A 499 21.41 -12.52 -16.21
CA THR A 499 20.64 -11.70 -15.28
C THR A 499 19.13 -11.83 -15.46
N ARG A 500 18.68 -12.55 -16.49
CA ARG A 500 17.27 -12.69 -16.86
C ARG A 500 16.62 -11.32 -17.06
N ALA A 501 17.32 -10.37 -17.67
CA ALA A 501 16.88 -8.99 -17.82
C ALA A 501 15.54 -8.84 -18.56
N PHE A 502 15.22 -9.77 -19.47
CA PHE A 502 13.98 -9.75 -20.26
C PHE A 502 12.86 -10.64 -19.71
N HIS A 503 12.99 -11.13 -18.47
CA HIS A 503 11.95 -11.89 -17.80
C HIS A 503 11.11 -10.97 -16.91
N GLY A 504 9.78 -11.13 -16.97
CA GLY A 504 8.88 -10.47 -16.04
C GLY A 504 8.95 -11.07 -14.63
N TYR A 505 8.14 -10.53 -13.74
CA TYR A 505 7.87 -11.04 -12.41
C TYR A 505 6.39 -11.37 -12.28
N PHE A 506 6.07 -12.41 -11.55
CA PHE A 506 4.72 -12.69 -11.09
C PHE A 506 4.76 -13.05 -9.61
N TYR A 507 3.63 -12.90 -8.94
CA TYR A 507 3.52 -13.33 -7.56
C TYR A 507 2.85 -14.70 -7.47
N ASP A 508 3.54 -15.66 -6.87
CA ASP A 508 2.99 -16.99 -6.62
C ASP A 508 2.12 -16.95 -5.35
N LEU A 509 0.82 -16.67 -5.53
CA LEU A 509 -0.15 -16.57 -4.43
C LEU A 509 -0.24 -17.81 -3.54
N LYS A 510 0.21 -18.99 -4.01
CA LYS A 510 0.18 -20.23 -3.22
C LYS A 510 1.39 -20.31 -2.29
N LYS A 511 2.54 -19.82 -2.75
CA LYS A 511 3.80 -19.84 -2.00
C LYS A 511 4.06 -18.55 -1.25
N ASP A 512 3.30 -17.50 -1.54
CA ASP A 512 3.48 -16.17 -0.98
C ASP A 512 4.86 -15.58 -1.35
N ILE A 513 5.28 -15.75 -2.61
CA ILE A 513 6.63 -15.36 -3.06
C ILE A 513 6.55 -14.64 -4.41
N LEU A 514 7.20 -13.48 -4.49
CA LEU A 514 7.50 -12.82 -5.75
C LEU A 514 8.54 -13.64 -6.51
N ARG A 515 8.24 -14.05 -7.74
CA ARG A 515 9.12 -14.89 -8.54
C ARG A 515 9.37 -14.29 -9.91
N LYS A 516 10.61 -14.43 -10.36
CA LYS A 516 10.99 -14.11 -11.72
C LYS A 516 10.45 -15.16 -12.69
N ALA A 517 9.75 -14.72 -13.73
CA ALA A 517 9.03 -15.55 -14.69
C ALA A 517 9.96 -16.50 -15.45
N PRO A 518 9.61 -17.78 -15.61
CA PRO A 518 10.51 -18.79 -16.15
C PRO A 518 10.95 -18.49 -17.59
N LYS A 519 10.11 -17.85 -18.41
CA LYS A 519 10.39 -17.54 -19.81
C LYS A 519 10.62 -16.03 -20.03
N PRO A 520 11.48 -15.64 -20.98
CA PRO A 520 11.66 -14.24 -21.36
C PRO A 520 10.47 -13.77 -22.22
N ALA A 521 9.85 -12.67 -21.82
CA ALA A 521 8.73 -12.08 -22.56
C ALA A 521 9.21 -11.27 -23.78
N PHE A 522 10.34 -10.58 -23.61
CA PHE A 522 10.88 -9.66 -24.61
C PHE A 522 12.28 -10.06 -25.06
N ARG A 523 12.70 -9.48 -26.18
CA ARG A 523 14.09 -9.40 -26.64
C ARG A 523 14.32 -8.03 -27.28
N LEU A 524 15.58 -7.67 -27.49
CA LEU A 524 15.91 -6.42 -28.17
C LEU A 524 15.53 -6.52 -29.65
N LYS A 525 14.93 -5.46 -30.17
CA LYS A 525 14.55 -5.34 -31.57
C LYS A 525 15.81 -5.14 -32.43
N ALA A 526 15.98 -5.97 -33.47
CA ALA A 526 17.07 -5.81 -34.42
C ALA A 526 16.87 -4.51 -35.22
N ASN A 527 17.88 -3.63 -35.25
CA ASN A 527 17.86 -2.54 -36.22
C ASN A 527 18.20 -3.10 -37.61
N PRO A 528 17.33 -2.94 -38.62
CA PRO A 528 17.73 -3.24 -39.99
C PRO A 528 18.85 -2.27 -40.39
N ILE A 529 19.98 -2.82 -40.85
CA ILE A 529 21.07 -2.01 -41.41
C ILE A 529 20.50 -1.22 -42.60
N PRO A 530 20.56 0.13 -42.61
CA PRO A 530 20.06 0.93 -43.72
C PRO A 530 20.65 0.45 -45.05
N GLY A 531 19.81 0.01 -45.98
CA GLY A 531 20.21 -0.44 -47.33
C GLY A 531 20.23 -1.96 -47.55
N THR A 532 19.90 -2.79 -46.56
CA THR A 532 19.82 -4.26 -46.76
C THR A 532 18.36 -4.71 -46.77
N ALA A 533 17.88 -5.23 -47.91
CA ALA A 533 16.55 -5.81 -48.01
C ALA A 533 16.42 -7.02 -47.09
N ILE A 534 15.41 -7.02 -46.22
CA ILE A 534 15.13 -8.10 -45.27
C ILE A 534 14.51 -9.26 -46.05
N SER A 535 15.31 -10.29 -46.33
CA SER A 535 14.80 -11.59 -46.78
C SER A 535 14.15 -12.30 -45.59
N GLU A 536 12.91 -12.76 -45.72
CA GLU A 536 12.11 -13.50 -44.71
C GLU A 536 12.70 -14.87 -44.30
N SER A 537 13.98 -15.12 -44.58
CA SER A 537 14.66 -16.40 -44.38
C SER A 537 15.96 -16.25 -43.58
N PHE A 538 15.93 -15.55 -42.44
CA PHE A 538 17.02 -15.65 -41.48
C PHE A 538 16.82 -16.89 -40.61
N ALA A 539 17.54 -17.95 -40.98
CA ALA A 539 17.73 -19.13 -40.17
C ALA A 539 18.16 -18.75 -38.74
N GLN A 540 17.64 -19.51 -37.78
CA GLN A 540 17.75 -19.36 -36.32
C GLN A 540 19.19 -19.36 -35.76
N ASP A 541 20.23 -19.48 -36.60
CA ASP A 541 21.59 -19.85 -36.19
C ASP A 541 22.63 -18.71 -36.18
N LYS A 542 22.26 -17.44 -36.37
CA LYS A 542 23.25 -16.34 -36.24
C LYS A 542 22.66 -14.96 -35.94
N TYR A 543 21.67 -14.88 -35.06
CA TYR A 543 21.21 -13.60 -34.53
C TYR A 543 22.11 -13.18 -33.37
N ILE A 544 22.98 -12.19 -33.59
CA ILE A 544 23.66 -11.50 -32.50
C ILE A 544 22.75 -10.34 -32.09
N PRO A 545 22.17 -10.35 -30.87
CA PRO A 545 21.25 -9.29 -30.46
C PRO A 545 22.00 -7.97 -30.33
N PRO A 546 21.34 -6.84 -30.68
CA PRO A 546 21.97 -5.54 -30.60
C PRO A 546 22.30 -5.17 -29.15
N ILE A 547 23.23 -4.24 -28.98
CA ILE A 547 23.56 -3.67 -27.66
C ILE A 547 22.34 -2.87 -27.16
N PRO A 548 21.89 -3.05 -25.90
CA PRO A 548 20.77 -2.25 -25.37
C PRO A 548 21.15 -0.76 -25.28
N PRO A 549 20.17 0.16 -25.28
CA PRO A 549 20.44 1.54 -24.89
C PRO A 549 20.94 1.57 -23.44
N TYR A 550 22.16 2.09 -23.22
CA TYR A 550 22.76 2.21 -21.90
C TYR A 550 23.55 3.51 -21.75
N TYR A 551 23.79 3.88 -20.50
CA TYR A 551 24.80 4.87 -20.13
C TYR A 551 25.61 4.38 -18.93
N VAL A 552 26.85 4.84 -18.84
CA VAL A 552 27.77 4.49 -17.75
C VAL A 552 27.35 5.24 -16.47
N PHE A 553 27.28 4.51 -15.37
CA PHE A 553 26.95 5.03 -14.04
C PHE A 553 27.74 4.26 -12.98
N ASP A 554 28.94 4.74 -12.67
CA ASP A 554 29.89 4.09 -11.74
C ASP A 554 29.85 4.69 -10.31
N SER A 555 28.82 5.47 -9.98
CA SER A 555 28.73 6.14 -8.67
C SER A 555 28.22 5.20 -7.58
N ALA A 556 29.13 4.71 -6.74
CA ALA A 556 28.77 3.90 -5.58
C ALA A 556 27.93 4.70 -4.58
N SER A 557 26.94 4.06 -3.95
CA SER A 557 26.02 4.74 -3.03
C SER A 557 25.50 3.83 -1.92
N VAL A 558 25.16 4.40 -0.77
CA VAL A 558 24.52 3.70 0.35
C VAL A 558 23.07 4.13 0.46
N GLN A 559 22.15 3.17 0.45
CA GLN A 559 20.71 3.38 0.61
C GLN A 559 20.21 2.66 1.86
N VAL A 560 19.28 3.26 2.59
CA VAL A 560 18.61 2.62 3.72
C VAL A 560 17.13 2.58 3.40
N THR A 561 16.56 1.39 3.35
CA THR A 561 15.17 1.12 2.99
C THR A 561 14.40 0.66 4.22
N GLU A 562 13.27 1.30 4.48
CA GLU A 562 12.32 0.88 5.51
C GLU A 562 11.50 -0.29 4.99
N ILE A 563 11.40 -1.34 5.80
CA ILE A 563 10.61 -2.53 5.53
C ILE A 563 9.52 -2.62 6.60
N ARG A 564 8.26 -2.61 6.15
CA ARG A 564 7.07 -2.78 6.99
C ARG A 564 6.38 -4.12 6.76
N GLU A 565 6.62 -4.72 5.60
CA GLU A 565 5.99 -5.96 5.14
C GLU A 565 7.07 -6.90 4.54
N GLN A 566 6.82 -8.20 4.53
CA GLN A 566 7.74 -9.21 3.99
C GLN A 566 7.92 -9.11 2.47
N ILE A 567 6.88 -8.72 1.73
CA ILE A 567 6.99 -8.48 0.29
C ILE A 567 7.95 -7.33 -0.05
N GLN A 568 8.08 -6.32 0.81
CA GLN A 568 9.07 -5.24 0.66
C GLN A 568 10.49 -5.76 0.86
N ASP A 569 10.68 -6.62 1.86
CA ASP A 569 11.95 -7.31 2.08
C ASP A 569 12.35 -8.14 0.85
N LYS A 570 11.39 -8.85 0.25
CA LYS A 570 11.60 -9.61 -1.01
C LYS A 570 11.95 -8.70 -2.18
N LEU A 571 11.27 -7.55 -2.35
CA LEU A 571 11.57 -6.60 -3.41
C LEU A 571 12.98 -6.01 -3.28
N VAL A 572 13.40 -5.63 -2.06
CA VAL A 572 14.78 -5.15 -1.84
C VAL A 572 15.80 -6.24 -2.17
N LYS A 573 15.53 -7.49 -1.78
CA LYS A 573 16.41 -8.64 -2.06
C LYS A 573 16.49 -8.99 -3.55
N GLU A 574 15.45 -8.72 -4.33
CA GLU A 574 15.48 -8.82 -5.80
C GLU A 574 16.13 -7.59 -6.45
N GLY A 575 16.57 -6.59 -5.67
CA GLY A 575 17.26 -5.41 -6.18
C GLY A 575 16.33 -4.36 -6.77
N PHE A 576 15.06 -4.30 -6.33
CA PHE A 576 14.19 -3.16 -6.64
C PHE A 576 14.63 -1.92 -5.87
N ASP A 577 14.44 -0.76 -6.50
CA ASP A 577 14.82 0.51 -5.89
C ASP A 577 14.01 0.82 -4.63
N SER A 578 14.64 1.41 -3.62
CA SER A 578 14.00 1.87 -2.38
C SER A 578 12.75 2.73 -2.60
N LEU A 579 12.68 3.54 -3.67
CA LEU A 579 11.48 4.30 -4.05
C LEU A 579 10.36 3.40 -4.54
N VAL A 580 10.67 2.35 -5.31
CA VAL A 580 9.68 1.36 -5.75
C VAL A 580 9.17 0.55 -4.55
N VAL A 581 10.09 0.15 -3.67
CA VAL A 581 9.77 -0.58 -2.44
C VAL A 581 8.92 0.28 -1.50
N SER A 582 9.30 1.54 -1.27
CA SER A 582 8.53 2.43 -0.39
C SER A 582 7.21 2.88 -1.01
N ALA A 583 7.14 3.09 -2.32
CA ALA A 583 5.88 3.44 -2.99
C ALA A 583 4.87 2.27 -3.01
N SER A 584 5.35 1.02 -2.88
CA SER A 584 4.47 -0.16 -2.72
C SER A 584 3.63 -0.10 -1.43
N ILE A 585 4.04 0.69 -0.43
CA ILE A 585 3.32 0.94 0.84
C ILE A 585 2.14 1.91 0.65
N GLY A 586 2.20 2.78 -0.36
CA GLY A 586 1.30 3.94 -0.49
C GLY A 586 0.31 3.89 -1.64
N GLY A 587 0.30 2.81 -2.44
CA GLY A 587 -0.47 2.74 -3.70
C GLY A 587 -0.03 3.77 -4.75
N GLY A 588 1.17 4.38 -4.59
CA GLY A 588 1.65 5.50 -5.40
C GLY A 588 2.44 5.10 -6.65
N LEU A 589 2.81 3.83 -6.77
CA LEU A 589 3.40 3.26 -7.99
C LEU A 589 2.49 2.14 -8.49
N GLU A 590 2.17 2.14 -9.78
CA GLU A 590 1.34 1.12 -10.45
C GLU A 590 2.10 -0.22 -10.54
N LEU A 591 2.33 -0.87 -9.40
CA LEU A 591 2.67 -2.29 -9.42
C LEU A 591 1.47 -3.05 -10.01
N PRO A 592 1.70 -4.01 -10.92
CA PRO A 592 0.61 -4.72 -11.60
C PRO A 592 -0.32 -5.41 -10.61
N VAL A 593 -1.60 -5.52 -10.99
CA VAL A 593 -2.71 -5.95 -10.12
C VAL A 593 -2.39 -7.22 -9.33
N SER A 594 -1.72 -8.21 -9.93
CA SER A 594 -1.39 -9.47 -9.25
C SER A 594 -0.28 -9.35 -8.20
N VAL A 595 0.64 -8.40 -8.35
CA VAL A 595 1.61 -8.06 -7.29
C VAL A 595 0.85 -7.35 -6.16
N SER A 596 -0.05 -6.42 -6.50
CA SER A 596 -0.87 -5.67 -5.53
C SER A 596 -1.86 -6.55 -4.75
N GLU A 597 -2.53 -7.51 -5.40
CA GLU A 597 -3.38 -8.53 -4.73
C GLU A 597 -2.60 -9.34 -3.69
N SER A 598 -1.30 -9.49 -3.92
CA SER A 598 -0.42 -10.26 -3.05
C SER A 598 0.05 -9.45 -1.85
N PHE A 599 0.31 -8.15 -2.04
CA PHE A 599 0.44 -7.18 -0.95
C PHE A 599 -0.82 -7.17 -0.05
N GLU A 600 -2.01 -7.15 -0.65
CA GLU A 600 -3.28 -7.20 0.09
C GLU A 600 -3.46 -8.50 0.87
N LYS A 601 -3.10 -9.64 0.28
CA LYS A 601 -3.19 -10.95 0.93
C LYS A 601 -2.19 -11.10 2.08
N GLU A 602 -0.97 -10.58 1.92
CA GLU A 602 0.02 -10.53 2.99
C GLU A 602 -0.49 -9.64 4.16
N ASN A 603 -1.08 -8.48 3.85
CA ASN A 603 -1.70 -7.61 4.84
C ASN A 603 -2.95 -8.23 5.50
N ALA A 604 -3.73 -9.04 4.79
CA ALA A 604 -4.88 -9.77 5.33
C ALA A 604 -4.50 -10.99 6.17
N THR A 605 -3.32 -11.57 5.95
CA THR A 605 -2.79 -12.69 6.76
C THR A 605 -1.98 -12.20 7.96
N SER A 606 -1.45 -10.98 7.90
CA SER A 606 -0.74 -10.28 8.99
C SER A 606 -1.69 -9.57 9.98
N HIS A 607 -2.88 -10.12 10.24
CA HIS A 607 -3.77 -9.64 11.30
C HIS A 607 -3.34 -10.15 12.69
N GLN A 608 -2.18 -9.68 13.16
CA GLN A 608 -1.95 -9.43 14.58
C GLN A 608 -1.86 -7.91 14.75
N GLU A 609 -2.36 -7.40 15.87
CA GLU A 609 -2.60 -5.97 16.18
C GLU A 609 -1.34 -5.10 16.15
N HIS A 610 -0.72 -4.92 14.99
CA HIS A 610 0.36 -3.98 14.76
C HIS A 610 -0.19 -2.69 14.17
N HIS A 611 0.05 -1.57 14.86
CA HIS A 611 -0.21 -0.24 14.33
C HIS A 611 0.57 -0.07 13.02
N GLY A 612 -0.13 0.18 11.90
CA GLY A 612 0.44 0.26 10.53
C GLY A 612 1.40 1.43 10.27
N THR A 613 1.98 2.02 11.31
CA THR A 613 2.95 3.14 11.24
C THR A 613 4.39 2.71 11.52
N ASP A 614 4.61 1.53 12.11
CA ASP A 614 5.93 1.19 12.66
C ASP A 614 6.79 0.44 11.63
N VAL A 615 8.05 0.84 11.51
CA VAL A 615 9.02 0.15 10.65
C VAL A 615 9.45 -1.13 11.36
N GLN A 616 9.29 -2.28 10.68
CA GLN A 616 9.64 -3.58 11.24
C GLN A 616 11.13 -3.85 11.07
N ASN A 617 11.66 -3.61 9.86
CA ASN A 617 13.07 -3.82 9.55
C ASN A 617 13.66 -2.63 8.79
N LEU A 618 14.96 -2.41 8.95
CA LEU A 618 15.77 -1.56 8.08
C LEU A 618 16.69 -2.45 7.25
N THR A 619 16.62 -2.31 5.94
CA THR A 619 17.59 -2.90 5.02
C THR A 619 18.52 -1.82 4.50
N VAL A 620 19.81 -1.93 4.81
CA VAL A 620 20.83 -1.08 4.22
C VAL A 620 21.46 -1.78 3.03
N THR A 621 21.63 -1.05 1.94
CA THR A 621 22.19 -1.53 0.69
C THR A 621 23.36 -0.64 0.29
N TYR A 622 24.51 -1.24 -0.02
CA TYR A 622 25.65 -0.57 -0.61
C TYR A 622 25.77 -0.99 -2.08
N ASN A 623 25.46 -0.04 -2.96
CA ASN A 623 25.37 -0.19 -4.40
C ASN A 623 26.70 0.13 -5.09
N PHE A 624 27.13 -0.76 -6.00
CA PHE A 624 28.27 -0.60 -6.90
C PHE A 624 27.78 -0.74 -8.35
N PRO A 625 27.12 0.31 -8.89
CA PRO A 625 26.58 0.27 -10.23
C PRO A 625 27.69 0.38 -11.29
N ARG A 626 27.39 -0.06 -12.51
CA ARG A 626 28.27 0.08 -13.69
C ARG A 626 27.59 0.78 -14.84
N VAL A 627 26.40 0.30 -15.19
CA VAL A 627 25.62 0.81 -16.32
C VAL A 627 24.15 0.80 -15.99
N VAL A 628 23.44 1.80 -16.48
CA VAL A 628 21.97 1.82 -16.45
C VAL A 628 21.46 1.50 -17.84
N VAL A 629 20.46 0.63 -17.90
CA VAL A 629 19.75 0.22 -19.12
C VAL A 629 18.31 0.70 -19.01
N GLU A 630 17.82 1.36 -20.06
CA GLU A 630 16.45 1.91 -20.12
C GLU A 630 15.75 1.43 -21.40
N LEU A 631 14.75 0.56 -21.23
CA LEU A 631 14.06 -0.13 -22.30
C LEU A 631 12.68 0.48 -22.53
N GLY A 632 12.58 1.31 -23.58
CA GLY A 632 11.30 1.73 -24.15
C GLY A 632 10.69 0.66 -25.07
N PRO A 633 9.38 0.73 -25.35
CA PRO A 633 8.70 -0.19 -26.29
C PRO A 633 9.35 -0.23 -27.68
N GLU A 634 10.00 0.85 -28.11
CA GLU A 634 10.68 0.95 -29.41
C GLU A 634 11.92 0.05 -29.53
N TRP A 635 12.52 -0.32 -28.40
CA TRP A 635 13.71 -1.18 -28.33
C TRP A 635 13.35 -2.65 -28.13
N LEU A 636 12.09 -2.96 -27.88
CA LEU A 636 11.62 -4.29 -27.51
C LEU A 636 10.77 -4.91 -28.62
N GLU A 637 10.89 -6.22 -28.75
CA GLU A 637 9.93 -7.06 -29.44
C GLU A 637 9.63 -8.30 -28.58
N LEU A 638 8.47 -8.91 -28.80
CA LEU A 638 8.14 -10.15 -28.11
C LEU A 638 9.11 -11.26 -28.53
N THR A 639 9.45 -12.15 -27.61
CA THR A 639 10.13 -13.39 -28.02
C THR A 639 9.18 -14.21 -28.90
N PRO A 640 9.69 -15.00 -29.86
CA PRO A 640 8.84 -15.82 -30.73
C PRO A 640 7.90 -16.75 -29.95
N GLU A 641 8.38 -17.24 -28.81
CA GLU A 641 7.59 -18.06 -27.90
C GLU A 641 6.49 -17.26 -27.20
N CYS A 642 6.81 -16.09 -26.64
CA CYS A 642 5.83 -15.21 -26.00
C CYS A 642 4.75 -14.74 -26.99
N GLU A 643 5.14 -14.40 -28.22
CA GLU A 643 4.20 -14.00 -29.25
C GLU A 643 3.29 -15.15 -29.67
N ALA A 644 3.83 -16.36 -29.81
CA ALA A 644 3.04 -17.55 -30.14
C ALA A 644 2.06 -17.88 -29.01
N ASP A 645 2.52 -17.94 -27.76
CA ASP A 645 1.68 -18.22 -26.59
C ASP A 645 0.58 -17.14 -26.44
N ALA A 646 0.89 -15.87 -26.71
CA ALA A 646 -0.09 -14.78 -26.71
C ALA A 646 -1.16 -14.91 -27.79
N LYS A 647 -0.76 -15.28 -29.02
CA LYS A 647 -1.68 -15.42 -30.16
C LYS A 647 -2.53 -16.68 -30.10
N ASN A 648 -2.04 -17.72 -29.43
CA ASN A 648 -2.70 -19.02 -29.30
C ASN A 648 -3.58 -19.15 -28.05
N ALA A 649 -3.69 -18.11 -27.22
CA ALA A 649 -4.59 -18.14 -26.07
C ALA A 649 -6.05 -18.21 -26.53
N GLU A 650 -6.77 -19.26 -26.11
CA GLU A 650 -8.17 -19.54 -26.48
C GLU A 650 -9.15 -19.23 -25.33
N ASP A 651 -8.69 -19.33 -24.09
CA ASP A 651 -9.50 -19.03 -22.92
C ASP A 651 -8.78 -18.21 -21.82
N LYS A 652 -9.46 -18.07 -20.67
CA LYS A 652 -8.93 -17.34 -19.52
C LYS A 652 -7.83 -18.11 -18.78
N GLU A 653 -7.83 -19.44 -18.84
CA GLU A 653 -6.78 -20.27 -18.24
C GLU A 653 -5.49 -20.14 -19.04
N ASP A 654 -5.56 -20.04 -20.37
CA ASP A 654 -4.41 -19.72 -21.21
C ASP A 654 -3.83 -18.35 -20.86
N GLY A 655 -4.71 -17.36 -20.63
CA GLY A 655 -4.30 -16.04 -20.13
C GLY A 655 -3.56 -16.12 -18.79
N LYS A 656 -3.99 -16.99 -17.88
CA LYS A 656 -3.30 -17.20 -16.60
C LYS A 656 -1.98 -17.94 -16.76
N SER A 657 -1.95 -18.96 -17.62
CA SER A 657 -0.73 -19.68 -17.98
C SER A 657 0.31 -18.74 -18.60
N PHE A 658 -0.13 -17.80 -19.43
CA PHE A 658 0.70 -16.74 -19.97
C PHE A 658 1.34 -15.90 -18.86
N ASP A 659 0.54 -15.42 -17.90
CA ASP A 659 1.03 -14.64 -16.76
C ASP A 659 2.02 -15.43 -15.89
N ASP A 660 1.77 -16.72 -15.64
CA ASP A 660 2.66 -17.60 -14.88
C ASP A 660 3.99 -17.87 -15.61
N ASN A 661 3.98 -17.91 -16.95
CA ASN A 661 5.17 -18.20 -17.76
C ASN A 661 6.03 -16.97 -18.04
N TYR A 662 5.42 -15.82 -18.27
CA TYR A 662 6.10 -14.60 -18.74
C TYR A 662 6.13 -13.47 -17.70
N GLY A 663 5.25 -13.53 -16.70
CA GLY A 663 5.12 -12.52 -15.65
C GLY A 663 3.92 -11.61 -15.87
N THR A 664 3.58 -10.88 -14.82
CA THR A 664 2.58 -9.81 -14.83
C THR A 664 3.19 -8.43 -14.69
N ALA A 665 4.45 -8.37 -14.24
CA ALA A 665 5.22 -7.14 -14.08
C ALA A 665 6.54 -7.19 -14.85
N PHE A 666 6.97 -6.04 -15.36
CA PHE A 666 8.24 -5.92 -16.06
C PHE A 666 8.96 -4.63 -15.67
N ALA A 667 10.26 -4.70 -15.36
CA ALA A 667 11.08 -3.53 -15.06
C ALA A 667 11.68 -2.97 -16.36
N THR A 668 11.24 -1.79 -16.78
CA THR A 668 11.73 -1.12 -17.99
C THR A 668 13.05 -0.38 -17.80
N SER A 669 13.47 -0.14 -16.56
CA SER A 669 14.77 0.46 -16.25
C SER A 669 15.46 -0.31 -15.15
N PHE A 670 16.74 -0.61 -15.32
CA PHE A 670 17.53 -1.30 -14.32
C PHE A 670 19.01 -0.96 -14.45
N THR A 671 19.74 -1.18 -13.37
CA THR A 671 21.19 -1.03 -13.34
C THR A 671 21.85 -2.41 -13.33
N LEU A 672 22.98 -2.54 -14.01
CA LEU A 672 23.86 -3.71 -13.93
C LEU A 672 25.08 -3.35 -13.09
N GLY A 673 25.45 -4.24 -12.17
CA GLY A 673 26.57 -4.04 -11.27
C GLY A 673 26.55 -5.08 -10.15
N GLY A 674 26.84 -4.64 -8.93
CA GLY A 674 26.68 -5.46 -7.73
C GLY A 674 26.26 -4.62 -6.54
N TYR A 675 25.67 -5.26 -5.54
CA TYR A 675 25.36 -4.61 -4.27
C TYR A 675 25.51 -5.58 -3.10
N LEU A 676 25.86 -5.01 -1.95
CA LEU A 676 25.76 -5.69 -0.67
C LEU A 676 24.54 -5.16 0.08
N TYR A 677 23.86 -6.02 0.83
CA TYR A 677 22.79 -5.59 1.71
C TYR A 677 22.83 -6.30 3.06
N SER A 678 22.27 -5.64 4.06
CA SER A 678 22.11 -6.14 5.42
C SER A 678 20.75 -5.69 5.96
N THR A 679 20.00 -6.62 6.53
CA THR A 679 18.66 -6.38 7.08
C THR A 679 18.68 -6.59 8.59
N ARG A 680 18.09 -5.67 9.35
CA ARG A 680 17.92 -5.79 10.80
C ARG A 680 16.53 -5.35 11.23
N SER A 681 16.00 -5.94 12.29
CA SER A 681 14.77 -5.47 12.91
C SER A 681 14.99 -4.16 13.68
N VAL A 682 13.93 -3.36 13.79
CA VAL A 682 13.91 -2.07 14.48
C VAL A 682 13.12 -2.21 15.77
N SER A 683 13.68 -1.77 16.90
CA SER A 683 12.97 -1.71 18.17
C SER A 683 12.03 -0.49 18.25
N GLU A 684 11.04 -0.50 19.15
CA GLU A 684 10.13 0.64 19.37
C GLU A 684 10.87 1.95 19.69
N ALA A 685 11.96 1.88 20.48
CA ALA A 685 12.80 3.03 20.81
C ALA A 685 13.51 3.60 19.56
N GLU A 686 13.98 2.73 18.67
CA GLU A 686 14.59 3.13 17.38
C GLU A 686 13.53 3.66 16.40
N ASN A 687 12.30 3.13 16.41
CA ASN A 687 11.19 3.67 15.62
C ASN A 687 10.87 5.12 15.97
N SER A 688 10.98 5.49 17.25
CA SER A 688 10.81 6.88 17.68
C SER A 688 11.96 7.83 17.26
N ASN A 689 13.13 7.28 16.90
CA ASN A 689 14.33 8.01 16.47
C ASN A 689 14.86 7.46 15.14
N LEU A 690 13.96 7.20 14.20
CA LEU A 690 14.27 6.41 13.01
C LEU A 690 15.34 7.06 12.12
N ASP A 691 15.33 8.39 11.98
CA ASP A 691 16.33 9.09 11.16
C ASP A 691 17.73 9.01 11.74
N GLN A 692 17.86 9.13 13.07
CA GLN A 692 19.14 8.90 13.77
C GLN A 692 19.62 7.45 13.57
N THR A 693 18.69 6.50 13.61
CA THR A 693 18.95 5.07 13.42
C THR A 693 19.44 4.78 11.99
N LYS A 694 18.87 5.43 10.98
CA LYS A 694 19.31 5.34 9.57
C LYS A 694 20.70 5.94 9.39
N ASP A 695 20.99 7.08 10.03
CA ASP A 695 22.30 7.73 9.94
C ASP A 695 23.40 6.91 10.60
N GLN A 696 23.11 6.30 11.77
CA GLN A 696 24.02 5.34 12.40
C GLN A 696 24.30 4.13 11.49
N LEU A 697 23.28 3.64 10.78
CA LEU A 697 23.43 2.52 9.85
C LEU A 697 24.29 2.90 8.63
N ARG A 698 24.12 4.10 8.07
CA ARG A 698 24.99 4.62 7.01
C ARG A 698 26.45 4.71 7.47
N ASN A 699 26.68 5.17 8.70
CA ASN A 699 28.01 5.25 9.28
C ASN A 699 28.63 3.86 9.48
N ALA A 700 27.84 2.89 9.96
CA ALA A 700 28.25 1.49 10.12
C ALA A 700 28.71 0.87 8.79
N VAL A 701 28.02 1.17 7.68
CA VAL A 701 28.43 0.73 6.35
C VAL A 701 29.82 1.25 5.98
N GLY A 702 30.06 2.55 6.15
CA GLY A 702 31.37 3.15 5.87
C GLY A 702 32.50 2.54 6.71
N LEU A 703 32.25 2.28 7.99
CA LEU A 703 33.21 1.63 8.88
C LEU A 703 33.50 0.18 8.47
N SER A 704 32.51 -0.57 7.98
CA SER A 704 32.70 -1.97 7.56
C SER A 704 33.64 -2.15 6.36
N PHE A 705 33.82 -1.12 5.52
CA PHE A 705 34.74 -1.15 4.37
C PHE A 705 36.16 -0.69 4.71
N THR A 706 36.32 0.11 5.77
CA THR A 706 37.62 0.64 6.21
C THR A 706 38.33 -0.29 7.19
N THR A 707 37.59 -1.15 7.89
CA THR A 707 38.09 -2.08 8.91
C THR A 707 38.36 -3.47 8.33
N SER A 708 39.27 -3.56 7.37
CA SER A 708 39.58 -4.75 6.55
C SER A 708 40.06 -6.02 7.28
N LYS A 709 40.05 -6.07 8.62
CA LYS A 709 40.58 -7.19 9.43
C LYS A 709 39.70 -7.70 10.57
N ALA A 710 38.47 -7.19 10.74
CA ALA A 710 37.56 -7.58 11.84
C ALA A 710 36.24 -8.23 11.38
N SER A 711 36.03 -8.45 10.08
CA SER A 711 34.77 -8.98 9.51
C SER A 711 34.61 -10.51 9.61
N GLY A 712 35.02 -11.10 10.74
CA GLY A 712 34.57 -12.44 11.10
C GLY A 712 33.07 -12.37 11.40
N SER A 713 32.24 -13.11 10.64
CA SER A 713 30.79 -13.09 10.75
C SER A 713 30.32 -13.39 12.18
N PHE A 714 29.94 -12.34 12.90
CA PHE A 714 29.23 -12.38 14.19
C PHE A 714 28.06 -11.41 14.05
N GLY A 715 26.84 -11.95 14.10
CA GLY A 715 25.61 -11.17 13.95
C GLY A 715 25.37 -10.24 15.14
N ILE A 716 24.65 -9.14 14.88
CA ILE A 716 24.13 -8.23 15.90
C ILE A 716 22.96 -8.92 16.62
N ALA A 717 23.15 -9.25 17.89
CA ALA A 717 22.07 -9.49 18.84
C ALA A 717 22.19 -8.45 19.95
N ASN A 718 21.14 -7.64 20.16
CA ASN A 718 21.12 -6.63 21.23
C ASN A 718 21.22 -7.33 22.60
N SER A 719 22.38 -7.24 23.24
CA SER A 719 22.57 -7.64 24.63
C SER A 719 22.69 -6.40 25.52
N SER A 720 21.59 -5.95 26.12
CA SER A 720 21.63 -4.99 27.22
C SER A 720 22.01 -5.72 28.52
N GLY A 721 23.30 -5.89 28.75
CA GLY A 721 23.83 -6.39 30.01
C GLY A 721 24.86 -5.41 30.55
N ASN A 722 24.60 -4.83 31.72
CA ASN A 722 25.49 -3.89 32.41
C ASN A 722 26.88 -4.52 32.59
N ARG A 723 27.81 -4.17 31.71
CA ARG A 723 29.24 -4.39 31.86
C ARG A 723 29.88 -3.02 31.93
N THR A 724 30.60 -2.82 33.02
CA THR A 724 31.35 -1.61 33.37
C THR A 724 31.95 -0.92 32.16
N GLU A 725 31.54 0.34 31.97
CA GLU A 725 32.02 1.28 30.96
C GLU A 725 33.55 1.28 30.88
N THR A 726 34.06 0.80 29.76
CA THR A 726 35.33 1.25 29.21
C THR A 726 35.03 1.71 27.78
N GLU A 727 35.42 2.94 27.45
CA GLU A 727 35.11 3.72 26.23
C GLU A 727 35.40 3.04 24.87
N HIS A 728 35.80 1.76 24.86
CA HIS A 728 36.13 0.97 23.65
C HIS A 728 34.95 0.10 23.16
N GLY A 729 33.84 0.00 23.88
CA GLY A 729 32.72 -0.91 23.56
C GLY A 729 31.75 -0.43 22.48
N ASP A 730 31.43 0.87 22.43
CA ASP A 730 30.36 1.40 21.58
C ASP A 730 30.68 1.33 20.08
N LEU A 731 31.95 1.53 19.70
CA LEU A 731 32.42 1.45 18.30
C LEU A 731 32.43 0.01 17.76
N HIS A 732 32.66 -0.99 18.62
CA HIS A 732 32.67 -2.40 18.22
C HIS A 732 31.27 -2.96 17.97
N GLN A 733 30.24 -2.43 18.63
CA GLN A 733 28.85 -2.81 18.36
C GLN A 733 28.29 -2.17 17.08
N THR A 734 28.73 -0.96 16.71
CA THR A 734 28.25 -0.27 15.50
C THR A 734 28.91 -0.77 14.20
N ALA A 735 30.03 -1.50 14.24
CA ALA A 735 30.80 -1.86 13.04
C ALA A 735 30.47 -3.24 12.41
N ASN A 736 29.70 -4.10 13.08
CA ASN A 736 29.52 -5.50 12.66
C ASN A 736 28.25 -5.72 11.81
N LEU A 737 28.27 -5.29 10.56
CA LEU A 737 27.22 -5.64 9.59
C LEU A 737 27.47 -7.03 9.00
N THR A 738 26.41 -7.86 8.88
CA THR A 738 26.47 -9.11 8.12
C THR A 738 25.99 -8.86 6.70
N TRP A 739 26.91 -8.98 5.75
CA TRP A 739 26.65 -8.69 4.35
C TRP A 739 26.16 -9.91 3.58
N ASN A 740 25.06 -9.74 2.86
CA ASN A 740 24.66 -10.58 1.74
C ASN A 740 24.99 -9.83 0.45
N GLY A 741 25.36 -10.53 -0.63
CA GLY A 741 25.77 -9.88 -1.88
C GLY A 741 25.04 -10.42 -3.10
N TYR A 742 24.75 -9.53 -4.04
CA TYR A 742 24.29 -9.84 -5.38
C TYR A 742 25.24 -9.19 -6.39
N GLY A 743 25.71 -9.99 -7.34
CA GLY A 743 26.78 -9.58 -8.24
C GLY A 743 28.14 -9.51 -7.55
N GLY A 744 29.19 -9.33 -8.35
CA GLY A 744 30.57 -9.59 -7.90
C GLY A 744 30.77 -11.07 -7.51
N ASP A 745 31.93 -11.37 -6.94
CA ASP A 745 32.23 -12.69 -6.40
C ASP A 745 31.63 -12.82 -4.99
N THR A 746 30.42 -13.37 -4.91
CA THR A 746 29.67 -13.50 -3.66
C THR A 746 30.36 -14.33 -2.58
N LEU A 747 31.43 -15.08 -2.89
CA LEU A 747 32.24 -15.77 -1.89
C LEU A 747 33.08 -14.82 -1.03
N LEU A 748 33.24 -13.57 -1.49
CA LEU A 748 34.02 -12.54 -0.84
C LEU A 748 33.16 -11.54 -0.04
N VAL A 749 31.85 -11.76 0.12
CA VAL A 749 30.94 -10.81 0.81
C VAL A 749 31.33 -10.54 2.27
N SER A 750 32.02 -11.49 2.92
CA SER A 750 32.60 -11.30 4.25
C SER A 750 33.80 -10.35 4.27
N ASN A 751 34.35 -9.99 3.11
CA ASN A 751 35.36 -8.95 2.92
C ASN A 751 34.87 -7.96 1.85
N PRO A 752 34.03 -6.98 2.24
CA PRO A 752 33.37 -6.07 1.29
C PRO A 752 34.34 -5.32 0.37
N ASN A 753 35.53 -4.99 0.85
CA ASN A 753 36.56 -4.33 0.04
C ASN A 753 37.10 -5.26 -1.07
N ALA A 754 37.42 -6.52 -0.73
CA ALA A 754 37.84 -7.50 -1.73
C ALA A 754 36.70 -7.80 -2.72
N TRP A 755 35.46 -7.95 -2.23
CA TRP A 755 34.28 -8.15 -3.08
C TRP A 755 34.07 -6.98 -4.06
N ALA A 756 34.18 -5.73 -3.61
CA ALA A 756 33.89 -4.57 -4.45
C ALA A 756 34.73 -4.52 -5.73
N SER A 757 36.03 -4.86 -5.66
CA SER A 757 36.89 -4.90 -6.85
C SER A 757 36.40 -5.89 -7.93
N THR A 758 35.71 -6.96 -7.54
CA THR A 758 35.22 -7.99 -8.48
C THR A 758 34.04 -7.51 -9.32
N VAL A 759 33.34 -6.45 -8.89
CA VAL A 759 32.24 -5.84 -9.64
C VAL A 759 32.74 -5.18 -10.94
N LYS A 760 34.04 -5.01 -11.13
CA LYS A 760 34.63 -4.58 -12.43
C LYS A 760 34.40 -5.61 -13.54
N ASP A 761 34.23 -6.90 -13.21
CA ASP A 761 34.03 -7.96 -14.20
C ASP A 761 32.55 -8.07 -14.62
N HIS A 762 32.28 -7.82 -15.90
CA HIS A 762 30.92 -7.87 -16.47
C HIS A 762 30.22 -9.22 -16.32
N ARG A 763 30.98 -10.32 -16.22
CA ARG A 763 30.44 -11.66 -16.02
C ARG A 763 29.76 -11.82 -14.66
N LEU A 764 30.18 -11.00 -13.70
CA LEU A 764 29.68 -10.99 -12.34
C LEU A 764 28.61 -9.92 -12.11
N TRP A 765 28.21 -9.16 -13.15
CA TRP A 765 27.15 -8.18 -13.00
C TRP A 765 25.79 -8.86 -12.78
N ARG A 766 24.99 -8.28 -11.89
CA ARG A 766 23.60 -8.67 -11.62
C ARG A 766 22.71 -7.43 -11.67
N LEU A 767 21.40 -7.68 -11.79
CA LEU A 767 20.40 -6.61 -11.77
C LEU A 767 20.34 -5.98 -10.38
N MET A 768 20.25 -4.66 -10.38
CA MET A 768 20.05 -3.84 -9.20
C MET A 768 19.31 -2.56 -9.59
N ASN A 769 18.79 -1.83 -8.60
CA ASN A 769 18.02 -0.61 -8.81
C ASN A 769 16.95 -0.76 -9.91
N GLN A 770 16.18 -1.84 -9.88
CA GLN A 770 15.09 -2.06 -10.83
C GLN A 770 13.98 -1.00 -10.59
N ARG A 771 13.61 -0.28 -11.66
CA ARG A 771 12.69 0.86 -11.68
C ARG A 771 11.78 0.79 -12.92
N GLY A 772 10.81 1.69 -13.00
CA GLY A 772 9.89 1.75 -14.13
C GLY A 772 9.12 0.43 -14.29
N VAL A 773 8.60 -0.09 -13.18
CA VAL A 773 7.83 -1.34 -13.20
C VAL A 773 6.50 -1.06 -13.86
N MET A 774 6.17 -1.83 -14.89
CA MET A 774 4.94 -1.71 -15.66
C MET A 774 4.20 -3.04 -15.71
N ASP A 775 2.90 -2.98 -15.96
CA ASP A 775 2.09 -4.15 -16.30
C ASP A 775 2.60 -4.78 -17.61
N LEU A 776 2.92 -6.07 -17.55
CA LEU A 776 3.53 -6.78 -18.67
C LEU A 776 2.59 -6.80 -19.87
N ARG A 777 1.28 -6.99 -19.67
CA ARG A 777 0.29 -7.00 -20.76
C ARG A 777 0.16 -5.62 -21.41
N SER A 778 0.27 -4.55 -20.64
CA SER A 778 0.30 -3.17 -21.12
C SER A 778 1.53 -2.91 -21.99
N LEU A 779 2.70 -3.42 -21.58
CA LEU A 779 3.91 -3.35 -22.41
C LEU A 779 3.80 -4.24 -23.67
N VAL A 780 3.17 -5.41 -23.57
CA VAL A 780 2.82 -6.26 -24.72
C VAL A 780 1.90 -5.50 -25.68
N ASN A 781 0.94 -4.71 -25.19
CA ASN A 781 0.08 -3.88 -26.06
C ASN A 781 0.89 -2.83 -26.83
N ALA A 782 1.80 -2.13 -26.15
CA ALA A 782 2.64 -1.10 -26.77
C ALA A 782 3.58 -1.70 -27.84
N VAL A 783 4.14 -2.89 -27.57
CA VAL A 783 5.06 -3.59 -28.47
C VAL A 783 4.32 -4.32 -29.60
N ASN A 784 3.23 -5.02 -29.31
CA ASN A 784 2.45 -5.85 -30.23
C ASN A 784 0.95 -5.90 -29.83
N ALA A 785 0.21 -4.89 -30.28
CA ALA A 785 -1.23 -4.75 -29.98
C ALA A 785 -2.08 -5.94 -30.46
N ALA A 786 -1.69 -6.61 -31.54
CA ALA A 786 -2.42 -7.77 -32.05
C ALA A 786 -2.32 -8.98 -31.10
N ALA A 787 -1.12 -9.27 -30.59
CA ALA A 787 -0.88 -10.31 -29.59
C ALA A 787 -1.65 -10.00 -28.29
N HIS A 788 -1.59 -8.75 -27.83
CA HIS A 788 -2.36 -8.29 -26.66
C HIS A 788 -3.88 -8.44 -26.86
N TYR A 789 -4.39 -8.12 -28.05
CA TYR A 789 -5.81 -8.25 -28.34
C TYR A 789 -6.29 -9.70 -28.26
N LYS A 790 -5.51 -10.66 -28.78
CA LYS A 790 -5.82 -12.09 -28.65
C LYS A 790 -5.78 -12.55 -27.19
N LEU A 791 -4.75 -12.16 -26.43
CA LEU A 791 -4.67 -12.43 -24.98
C LEU A 791 -5.87 -11.91 -24.17
N THR A 792 -6.45 -10.79 -24.57
CA THR A 792 -7.61 -10.17 -23.89
C THR A 792 -8.95 -10.67 -24.42
N HIS A 793 -8.98 -11.18 -25.65
CA HIS A 793 -10.18 -11.68 -26.35
C HIS A 793 -9.93 -13.05 -26.99
N PRO A 794 -9.70 -14.09 -26.16
CA PRO A 794 -9.13 -15.35 -26.64
C PRO A 794 -10.13 -16.23 -27.43
N ASN A 795 -11.42 -15.86 -27.45
CA ASN A 795 -12.48 -16.53 -28.24
C ASN A 795 -12.83 -15.82 -29.57
N THR A 796 -11.89 -15.10 -30.17
CA THR A 796 -12.16 -14.37 -31.43
C THR A 796 -11.95 -15.26 -32.65
N LYS A 797 -12.99 -15.40 -33.48
CA LYS A 797 -12.89 -16.06 -34.80
C LYS A 797 -11.73 -15.47 -35.61
N SER A 798 -11.04 -16.30 -36.38
CA SER A 798 -10.08 -15.81 -37.37
C SER A 798 -10.83 -15.27 -38.60
N TYR A 799 -10.33 -14.14 -39.09
CA TYR A 799 -10.75 -13.42 -40.29
C TYR A 799 -9.66 -13.45 -41.38
N LYS A 800 -8.69 -14.36 -41.28
CA LYS A 800 -7.60 -14.50 -42.25
C LYS A 800 -8.14 -14.70 -43.66
N GLY A 801 -7.73 -13.83 -44.58
CA GLY A 801 -8.18 -13.83 -45.97
C GLY A 801 -9.57 -13.23 -46.20
N MET A 802 -10.23 -12.68 -45.17
CA MET A 802 -11.47 -11.93 -45.31
C MET A 802 -11.18 -10.43 -45.46
N ASP A 803 -11.98 -9.75 -46.27
CA ASP A 803 -11.91 -8.31 -46.42
C ASP A 803 -12.74 -7.64 -45.30
N PRO A 804 -12.16 -6.71 -44.51
CA PRO A 804 -12.88 -6.02 -43.45
C PRO A 804 -13.97 -5.07 -43.93
N LEU A 805 -13.97 -4.64 -45.20
CA LEU A 805 -15.04 -3.81 -45.77
C LEU A 805 -16.23 -4.64 -46.22
N ASP A 806 -16.00 -5.89 -46.64
CA ASP A 806 -17.07 -6.80 -47.08
C ASP A 806 -17.62 -7.67 -45.94
N ASN A 807 -16.83 -7.95 -44.90
CA ASN A 807 -17.23 -8.77 -43.77
C ASN A 807 -17.64 -7.93 -42.54
N THR A 808 -18.94 -7.92 -42.23
CA THR A 808 -19.50 -7.12 -41.11
C THR A 808 -18.97 -7.53 -39.72
N GLU A 809 -18.67 -8.81 -39.51
CA GLU A 809 -18.14 -9.30 -38.24
C GLU A 809 -16.69 -8.84 -38.04
N TYR A 810 -15.85 -8.99 -39.08
CA TYR A 810 -14.47 -8.51 -39.07
C TYR A 810 -14.40 -6.99 -38.92
N ASN A 811 -15.29 -6.28 -39.63
CA ASN A 811 -15.44 -4.83 -39.51
C ASN A 811 -15.69 -4.39 -38.06
N THR A 812 -16.58 -5.08 -37.36
CA THR A 812 -16.95 -4.80 -35.97
C THR A 812 -15.76 -5.03 -35.02
N VAL A 813 -14.99 -6.09 -35.27
CA VAL A 813 -13.76 -6.39 -34.52
C VAL A 813 -12.72 -5.28 -34.72
N LEU A 814 -12.46 -4.86 -35.95
CA LEU A 814 -11.51 -3.78 -36.23
C LEU A 814 -11.97 -2.44 -35.67
N ARG A 815 -13.27 -2.11 -35.72
CA ARG A 815 -13.81 -0.91 -35.07
C ARG A 815 -13.53 -0.90 -33.57
N THR A 816 -13.71 -2.04 -32.92
CA THR A 816 -13.42 -2.20 -31.50
C THR A 816 -11.92 -2.08 -31.24
N PHE A 817 -11.09 -2.77 -32.02
CA PHE A 817 -9.63 -2.75 -31.90
C PHE A 817 -9.05 -1.34 -32.08
N PHE A 818 -9.36 -0.65 -33.18
CA PHE A 818 -8.91 0.73 -33.39
C PHE A 818 -9.55 1.70 -32.40
N GLY A 819 -10.79 1.44 -31.94
CA GLY A 819 -11.47 2.27 -30.96
C GLY A 819 -10.88 2.18 -29.55
N LEU A 820 -10.29 1.04 -29.18
CA LEU A 820 -9.53 0.83 -27.95
C LEU A 820 -8.13 1.46 -28.02
N ASN A 821 -7.53 1.49 -29.22
CA ASN A 821 -6.23 2.09 -29.49
C ASN A 821 -6.32 3.55 -30.02
N PHE A 822 -7.51 4.17 -29.94
CA PHE A 822 -7.74 5.58 -30.31
C PHE A 822 -7.31 6.49 -29.13
N PRO A 823 -6.62 7.63 -29.37
CA PRO A 823 -5.57 8.08 -28.48
C PRO A 823 -6.05 8.48 -27.08
N GLY A 824 -5.37 7.88 -26.11
CA GLY A 824 -5.20 8.33 -24.74
C GLY A 824 -3.77 8.04 -24.26
N GLY A 825 -2.76 8.66 -24.89
CA GLY A 825 -1.37 8.71 -24.41
C GLY A 825 -0.38 7.67 -24.97
N ASN A 826 0.67 8.19 -25.65
CA ASN A 826 1.96 7.61 -26.06
C ASN A 826 2.09 6.36 -26.98
N ARG A 827 2.71 6.62 -28.15
CA ARG A 827 3.66 5.79 -28.94
C ARG A 827 3.45 4.27 -29.10
N ASP A 828 2.21 3.80 -29.26
CA ASP A 828 1.98 2.41 -29.69
C ASP A 828 2.56 2.14 -31.09
N SER A 829 3.19 0.98 -31.27
CA SER A 829 3.78 0.53 -32.54
C SER A 829 2.78 0.56 -33.71
N LEU A 830 1.51 0.23 -33.45
CA LEU A 830 0.39 0.34 -34.39
C LEU A 830 0.19 1.79 -34.86
N ARG A 831 0.23 2.76 -33.94
CA ARG A 831 0.02 4.18 -34.25
C ARG A 831 1.16 4.71 -35.10
N ILE A 832 2.41 4.39 -34.75
CA ILE A 832 3.59 4.75 -35.54
C ILE A 832 3.43 4.21 -36.96
N LYS A 833 3.07 2.92 -37.08
CA LYS A 833 2.88 2.31 -38.40
C LYS A 833 1.74 2.94 -39.19
N MET A 834 0.61 3.23 -38.56
CA MET A 834 -0.49 3.93 -39.19
C MET A 834 -0.10 5.35 -39.65
N GLN A 835 0.69 6.07 -38.86
CA GLN A 835 1.16 7.42 -39.21
C GLN A 835 2.14 7.39 -40.39
N GLU A 836 3.07 6.43 -40.42
CA GLU A 836 3.96 6.17 -41.56
C GLU A 836 3.13 5.93 -42.83
N VAL A 837 2.23 4.93 -42.79
CA VAL A 837 1.38 4.58 -43.92
C VAL A 837 0.49 5.76 -44.34
N TYR A 838 -0.02 6.54 -43.39
CA TYR A 838 -0.84 7.71 -43.64
C TYR A 838 -0.09 8.76 -44.47
N THR A 839 1.18 8.98 -44.11
CA THR A 839 2.06 9.96 -44.73
C THR A 839 2.57 9.48 -46.09
N GLU A 840 3.06 8.23 -46.18
CA GLU A 840 3.59 7.63 -47.41
C GLU A 840 2.55 7.50 -48.51
N SER A 841 1.29 7.27 -48.14
CA SER A 841 0.19 7.08 -49.10
C SER A 841 -0.54 8.38 -49.45
N GLU A 842 -0.03 9.53 -48.99
CA GLU A 842 -0.58 10.87 -49.26
C GLU A 842 -2.09 11.02 -48.97
N TYR A 843 -2.61 10.33 -47.95
CA TYR A 843 -4.04 10.39 -47.62
C TYR A 843 -4.51 11.80 -47.26
N SER A 844 -3.62 12.66 -46.75
CA SER A 844 -3.88 14.08 -46.50
C SER A 844 -3.99 14.90 -47.79
N ALA A 845 -3.23 14.58 -48.84
CA ALA A 845 -3.23 15.32 -50.10
C ALA A 845 -4.39 14.88 -51.02
N GLY A 846 -4.77 13.61 -51.00
CA GLY A 846 -5.79 13.03 -51.88
C GLY A 846 -6.68 11.97 -51.22
N PRO A 847 -7.60 12.32 -50.30
CA PRO A 847 -8.44 11.34 -49.60
C PRO A 847 -9.51 10.69 -50.50
N ALA A 848 -9.60 11.04 -51.78
CA ALA A 848 -10.66 10.60 -52.68
C ALA A 848 -10.77 9.07 -52.79
N LYS A 849 -9.65 8.34 -52.85
CA LYS A 849 -9.65 6.87 -52.91
C LYS A 849 -10.25 6.25 -51.63
N TYR A 850 -9.83 6.76 -50.48
CA TYR A 850 -10.34 6.36 -49.16
C TYR A 850 -11.83 6.72 -48.98
N ASN A 851 -12.20 7.97 -49.24
CA ASN A 851 -13.58 8.45 -49.07
C ASN A 851 -14.55 7.71 -50.00
N THR A 852 -14.10 7.29 -51.19
CA THR A 852 -14.90 6.47 -52.11
C THR A 852 -15.10 5.04 -51.58
N ALA A 853 -14.10 4.48 -50.89
CA ALA A 853 -14.20 3.17 -50.25
C ALA A 853 -15.03 3.19 -48.95
N MET A 854 -15.26 4.37 -48.36
CA MET A 854 -16.06 4.56 -47.14
C MET A 854 -17.31 5.45 -47.36
N PRO A 855 -18.22 5.13 -48.30
CA PRO A 855 -19.30 6.03 -48.70
C PRO A 855 -20.42 6.14 -47.64
N THR A 856 -20.57 5.14 -46.78
CA THR A 856 -21.67 5.05 -45.80
C THR A 856 -21.34 5.64 -44.43
N GLU A 857 -20.07 5.98 -44.17
CA GLU A 857 -19.57 6.44 -42.87
C GLU A 857 -19.12 7.90 -42.97
N VAL A 858 -20.09 8.83 -43.05
CA VAL A 858 -19.82 10.27 -43.25
C VAL A 858 -18.88 10.84 -42.20
N THR A 859 -18.97 10.39 -40.95
CA THR A 859 -18.08 10.86 -39.86
C THR A 859 -16.65 10.33 -39.95
N ALA A 860 -16.41 9.30 -40.76
CA ALA A 860 -15.08 8.74 -41.00
C ALA A 860 -14.37 9.38 -42.21
N GLN A 861 -15.05 10.20 -43.01
CA GLN A 861 -14.46 10.85 -44.18
C GLN A 861 -13.39 11.87 -43.78
N ILE A 862 -12.32 11.94 -44.57
CA ILE A 862 -11.18 12.83 -44.33
C ILE A 862 -11.20 13.96 -45.34
N THR A 863 -10.96 15.19 -44.87
CA THR A 863 -10.79 16.37 -45.71
C THR A 863 -9.34 16.52 -46.16
N SER A 864 -9.13 17.08 -47.35
CA SER A 864 -7.77 17.37 -47.83
C SER A 864 -7.09 18.35 -46.86
N GLY A 865 -5.82 18.08 -46.54
CA GLY A 865 -5.01 18.84 -45.58
C GLY A 865 -5.09 18.34 -44.14
N THR A 866 -5.98 17.41 -43.78
CA THR A 866 -6.04 16.88 -42.41
C THR A 866 -4.81 16.05 -42.08
N THR A 867 -4.07 16.45 -41.06
CA THR A 867 -2.90 15.72 -40.56
C THR A 867 -3.33 14.51 -39.74
N PHE A 868 -2.44 13.52 -39.59
CA PHE A 868 -2.75 12.30 -38.82
C PHE A 868 -3.10 12.59 -37.35
N GLU A 869 -2.51 13.65 -36.77
CA GLU A 869 -2.77 14.05 -35.37
C GLU A 869 -4.12 14.74 -35.18
N GLU A 870 -4.71 15.27 -36.25
CA GLU A 870 -6.01 15.95 -36.24
C GLU A 870 -7.18 14.99 -36.50
N LEU A 871 -6.91 13.70 -36.74
CA LEU A 871 -7.96 12.72 -37.00
C LEU A 871 -8.86 12.54 -35.78
N THR A 872 -10.17 12.65 -36.00
CA THR A 872 -11.19 12.27 -35.01
C THR A 872 -11.22 10.75 -34.81
N LYS A 873 -11.96 10.30 -33.78
CA LYS A 873 -12.13 8.88 -33.47
C LYS A 873 -12.59 8.07 -34.65
N ASP A 874 -13.63 8.56 -35.30
CA ASP A 874 -14.26 7.87 -36.42
C ASP A 874 -13.35 7.87 -37.65
N GLN A 875 -12.63 8.97 -37.91
CA GLN A 875 -11.66 9.05 -39.01
C GLN A 875 -10.46 8.11 -38.80
N TYR A 876 -9.93 8.03 -37.58
CA TYR A 876 -8.84 7.11 -37.26
C TYR A 876 -9.26 5.64 -37.40
N ILE A 877 -10.45 5.29 -36.88
CA ILE A 877 -11.01 3.95 -37.02
C ILE A 877 -11.26 3.62 -38.50
N GLY A 878 -11.81 4.57 -39.26
CA GLY A 878 -12.08 4.40 -40.68
C GLY A 878 -10.80 4.20 -41.49
N ILE A 879 -9.80 5.05 -41.30
CA ILE A 879 -8.54 4.93 -42.04
C ILE A 879 -7.78 3.66 -41.65
N GLY A 880 -7.77 3.27 -40.37
CA GLY A 880 -7.18 2.02 -39.91
C GLY A 880 -7.80 0.81 -40.61
N ARG A 881 -9.13 0.74 -40.68
CA ARG A 881 -9.85 -0.32 -41.42
C ARG A 881 -9.50 -0.34 -42.91
N TYR A 882 -9.41 0.84 -43.54
CA TYR A 882 -9.04 0.92 -44.96
C TYR A 882 -7.59 0.47 -45.20
N MET A 883 -6.66 0.78 -44.28
CA MET A 883 -5.29 0.28 -44.37
C MET A 883 -5.20 -1.24 -44.19
N VAL A 884 -6.08 -1.86 -43.40
CA VAL A 884 -6.19 -3.34 -43.32
C VAL A 884 -6.72 -3.91 -44.64
N HIS A 885 -7.74 -3.29 -45.24
CA HIS A 885 -8.25 -3.67 -46.56
C HIS A 885 -7.16 -3.64 -47.64
N GLU A 886 -6.31 -2.61 -47.63
CA GLU A 886 -5.16 -2.50 -48.55
C GLU A 886 -3.97 -3.40 -48.16
N GLY A 887 -4.08 -4.21 -47.09
CA GLY A 887 -3.03 -5.10 -46.61
C GLY A 887 -1.83 -4.41 -45.95
N LYS A 888 -1.91 -3.10 -45.67
CA LYS A 888 -0.79 -2.27 -45.18
C LYS A 888 -0.53 -2.41 -43.67
N LEU A 889 -1.48 -2.97 -42.92
CA LEU A 889 -1.36 -3.22 -41.47
C LEU A 889 -1.30 -4.72 -41.13
N LYS A 890 -0.91 -5.57 -42.08
CA LYS A 890 -0.75 -7.01 -41.84
C LYS A 890 0.20 -7.28 -40.66
N GLY A 891 -0.22 -8.11 -39.72
CA GLY A 891 0.53 -8.41 -38.49
C GLY A 891 0.43 -7.35 -37.36
N PHE A 892 -0.15 -6.17 -37.62
CA PHE A 892 -0.40 -5.15 -36.58
C PHE A 892 -1.84 -5.16 -36.06
N VAL A 893 -2.73 -5.91 -36.72
CA VAL A 893 -4.14 -6.03 -36.38
C VAL A 893 -4.53 -7.50 -36.14
N PRO A 894 -5.63 -7.77 -35.44
CA PRO A 894 -6.14 -9.13 -35.27
C PRO A 894 -6.58 -9.72 -36.62
N GLU A 895 -6.03 -10.88 -36.98
CA GLU A 895 -6.42 -11.72 -38.13
C GLU A 895 -7.22 -12.96 -37.71
#